data_AF-A0A8X6XB01-F1
#
_entry.id   AF-A0A8X6XB01-F1
#
_cell.length_a   1.000
_cell.length_b   1.000
_cell.length_c   1.000
_cell.angle_alpha   90.00
_cell.angle_beta   90.00
_cell.angle_gamma   90.00
#
_symmetry.space_group_name_H-M   'P 1'
#
loop_
_entity.id
_entity.type
_entity.pdbx_description
1 polymer ?
#
loop_
_entity_poly.entity_id
_entity_poly.type
_entity_poly.pdbx_seq_one_letter_code
_entity_poly.pdbx_strand_id
1 'polypeptide(L)'
;MLISRTLVLNRIVKFLCRHAGGISENAQTVKVLNIKDKINIYFRYNDFPFKLERPITESVNITLSHIKRRAELHHKKELIKQYYFADGESEVKNSDKEIDVYLKQNDSILNANIPNCEAWAQSSKLVIGDIVYEVNYNPPTVKSLNLPDFMICGCPIRPHFIFECASMTDSVFKWYRSVSEEIGKKLLNENSTEIVIENERYWEKIHEGYMYIICTSDIGCFLKVVCSPKLNGRSGPDCSVESKTVVEVVPNKFPFEERQEYTRTFCDNLSMRCLSYNVLAKMYVEQQKYPYASEKARNTYYRKQLLLKELLGYKSDIICLQEVEDRVFERDLEPILNSNGYIGFYTKKGGHRYEGVATFFRSSKFKCKRKYDVLLNRIIKEKHIYEDLYAKIAGNCKDLNKLLSQHTVLQLVSLEPVDQSGSEVLVANTHLYSNKDSPEVRLLQTAICTYFIEHVVKIKNIQGAGVIFCGDFNSLPDSPTYNFLMSSKQECNINGIILISKQKSRKMKLKSVVSLQNPTPVRGCNLQEQVTPPPFRPQSHSMEALEVFHNLPSDTEFDESSLSEAVDVMTAKSSSSANTDIDEEKDDVSVPGPSRISKVTWKNKASVKIRNIPFTEQNSVGNVGSSLKHNLCLDSACGVPEYTNYTGDFIGCLDYIFYSSDILKVTDVVPMPKHEHVIAQVGLPSEYFPSDHIALICTLQWKK
;
A
#
# COMPACT_ATOMS: atom_id res chain seq x y z
N MET A 1 -58.18 -10.37 -6.48
CA MET A 1 -57.42 -11.65 -6.55
C MET A 1 -56.38 -11.73 -7.67
N LEU A 2 -56.42 -10.92 -8.75
CA LEU A 2 -55.38 -10.96 -9.79
C LEU A 2 -54.08 -10.17 -9.50
N ILE A 3 -54.08 -9.24 -8.53
CA ILE A 3 -52.91 -8.39 -8.25
C ILE A 3 -51.87 -9.09 -7.33
N SER A 4 -52.28 -10.08 -6.52
CA SER A 4 -51.34 -10.85 -5.67
C SER A 4 -50.54 -11.91 -6.43
N ARG A 5 -51.01 -12.41 -7.58
CA ARG A 5 -50.29 -13.44 -8.36
C ARG A 5 -49.07 -12.87 -9.11
N THR A 6 -49.12 -11.61 -9.52
CA THR A 6 -48.02 -10.94 -10.26
C THR A 6 -46.85 -10.54 -9.35
N LEU A 7 -47.08 -10.31 -8.05
CA LEU A 7 -46.05 -10.01 -7.06
C LEU A 7 -45.24 -11.25 -6.63
N VAL A 8 -45.85 -12.44 -6.69
CA VAL A 8 -45.17 -13.71 -6.37
C VAL A 8 -44.28 -14.16 -7.54
N LEU A 9 -44.74 -14.04 -8.79
CA LEU A 9 -43.90 -14.33 -9.96
C LEU A 9 -42.70 -13.37 -10.09
N ASN A 10 -42.88 -12.07 -9.82
CA ASN A 10 -41.77 -11.10 -9.88
C ASN A 10 -40.72 -11.30 -8.78
N ARG A 11 -41.07 -11.92 -7.64
CA ARG A 11 -40.09 -12.32 -6.61
C ARG A 11 -39.33 -13.59 -6.99
N ILE A 12 -39.96 -14.53 -7.70
CA ILE A 12 -39.32 -15.77 -8.16
C ILE A 12 -38.32 -15.46 -9.29
N VAL A 13 -38.67 -14.57 -10.23
CA VAL A 13 -37.75 -14.14 -11.30
C VAL A 13 -36.59 -13.29 -10.75
N LYS A 14 -36.81 -12.45 -9.72
CA LYS A 14 -35.72 -11.74 -9.03
C LYS A 14 -34.85 -12.62 -8.11
N PHE A 15 -35.35 -13.79 -7.69
CA PHE A 15 -34.58 -14.78 -6.91
C PHE A 15 -33.69 -15.63 -7.81
N LEU A 16 -34.15 -15.96 -9.03
CA LEU A 16 -33.38 -16.73 -10.01
C LEU A 16 -32.19 -15.95 -10.61
N CYS A 17 -32.22 -14.61 -10.63
CA CYS A 17 -31.15 -13.80 -11.22
C CYS A 17 -30.10 -13.27 -10.22
N ARG A 18 -29.98 -13.79 -8.99
CA ARG A 18 -29.09 -13.19 -7.96
C ARG A 18 -28.02 -14.06 -7.32
N HIS A 19 -27.81 -15.32 -7.73
CA HIS A 19 -26.74 -16.15 -7.14
C HIS A 19 -25.85 -16.80 -8.22
N ALA A 20 -25.16 -15.96 -8.98
CA ALA A 20 -23.87 -16.32 -9.58
C ALA A 20 -22.79 -16.05 -8.52
N GLY A 21 -22.54 -17.04 -7.67
CA GLY A 21 -21.48 -17.02 -6.66
C GLY A 21 -21.12 -18.46 -6.34
N GLY A 22 -19.99 -18.92 -6.88
CA GLY A 22 -19.59 -20.33 -7.01
C GLY A 22 -19.84 -21.20 -5.77
N ILE A 23 -20.82 -22.07 -5.89
CA ILE A 23 -20.98 -23.29 -5.09
C ILE A 23 -21.25 -24.40 -6.12
N SER A 24 -20.27 -25.30 -6.28
CA SER A 24 -20.31 -26.60 -6.97
C SER A 24 -21.60 -26.92 -7.75
N GLU A 25 -21.51 -26.92 -9.08
CA GLU A 25 -22.53 -27.47 -9.98
C GLU A 25 -22.72 -28.99 -9.83
N ASN A 26 -21.90 -29.68 -9.02
CA ASN A 26 -22.15 -31.07 -8.64
C ASN A 26 -23.02 -31.13 -7.38
N ALA A 27 -24.32 -31.40 -7.59
CA ALA A 27 -25.37 -31.41 -6.56
C ALA A 27 -25.19 -32.44 -5.41
N GLN A 28 -24.08 -33.20 -5.37
CA GLN A 28 -23.85 -34.30 -4.40
C GLN A 28 -22.43 -34.30 -3.81
N THR A 29 -21.85 -33.14 -3.54
CA THR A 29 -20.55 -33.02 -2.84
C THR A 29 -20.68 -32.27 -1.53
N VAL A 30 -19.94 -32.70 -0.50
CA VAL A 30 -19.78 -32.00 0.78
C VAL A 30 -18.36 -31.44 0.84
N LYS A 31 -18.22 -30.12 0.79
CA LYS A 31 -16.93 -29.45 1.02
C LYS A 31 -16.71 -29.31 2.51
N VAL A 32 -15.60 -29.85 2.99
CA VAL A 32 -15.19 -29.76 4.40
C VAL A 32 -13.86 -29.02 4.49
N LEU A 33 -13.80 -27.97 5.30
CA LEU A 33 -12.60 -27.19 5.56
C LEU A 33 -12.22 -27.28 7.03
N ASN A 34 -11.07 -27.86 7.32
CA ASN A 34 -10.45 -27.80 8.65
C ASN A 34 -9.60 -26.53 8.73
N ILE A 35 -10.05 -25.57 9.56
CA ILE A 35 -9.44 -24.26 9.74
C ILE A 35 -9.19 -24.05 11.23
N LYS A 36 -7.93 -24.13 11.64
CA LYS A 36 -7.49 -23.92 13.04
C LYS A 36 -8.22 -24.87 14.00
N ASP A 37 -9.07 -24.34 14.86
CA ASP A 37 -9.84 -25.01 15.91
C ASP A 37 -11.25 -25.42 15.46
N LYS A 38 -11.59 -25.17 14.20
CA LYS A 38 -12.94 -25.40 13.67
C LYS A 38 -12.95 -26.16 12.36
N ILE A 39 -14.03 -26.91 12.14
CA ILE A 39 -14.37 -27.52 10.87
C ILE A 39 -15.59 -26.81 10.28
N ASN A 40 -15.49 -26.44 9.01
CA ASN A 40 -16.57 -25.82 8.27
C ASN A 40 -17.08 -26.79 7.20
N ILE A 41 -18.37 -27.09 7.23
CA ILE A 41 -19.02 -28.09 6.38
C ILE A 41 -20.06 -27.39 5.51
N TYR A 42 -19.95 -27.59 4.19
CA TYR A 42 -20.76 -26.94 3.17
C TYR A 42 -21.32 -27.95 2.17
N PHE A 43 -22.65 -27.98 2.02
CA PHE A 43 -23.34 -28.75 0.98
C PHE A 43 -24.77 -28.20 0.76
N ARG A 44 -25.51 -28.75 -0.20
CA ARG A 44 -26.93 -28.43 -0.40
C ARG A 44 -27.75 -29.69 -0.18
N TYR A 45 -28.89 -29.57 0.50
CA TYR A 45 -29.87 -30.63 0.68
C TYR A 45 -31.21 -30.16 0.12
N ASN A 46 -31.68 -30.76 -0.98
CA ASN A 46 -32.91 -30.35 -1.69
C ASN A 46 -33.01 -28.83 -1.88
N ASP A 47 -31.99 -28.24 -2.52
CA ASP A 47 -31.83 -26.79 -2.73
C ASP A 47 -31.62 -25.91 -1.50
N PHE A 48 -31.58 -26.49 -0.31
CA PHE A 48 -31.28 -25.74 0.90
C PHE A 48 -29.78 -25.78 1.24
N PRO A 49 -29.11 -24.62 1.41
CA PRO A 49 -27.70 -24.58 1.76
C PRO A 49 -27.48 -24.98 3.23
N PHE A 50 -26.64 -25.99 3.43
CA PHE A 50 -26.07 -26.34 4.72
C PHE A 50 -24.71 -25.66 4.85
N LYS A 51 -24.59 -24.84 5.90
CA LYS A 51 -23.34 -24.25 6.39
C LYS A 51 -23.27 -24.52 7.88
N LEU A 52 -22.28 -25.29 8.30
CA LEU A 52 -22.02 -25.61 9.70
C LEU A 52 -20.59 -25.26 10.03
N GLU A 53 -20.40 -24.68 11.21
CA GLU A 53 -19.11 -24.45 11.83
C GLU A 53 -19.12 -25.19 13.17
N ARG A 54 -18.17 -26.12 13.37
CA ARG A 54 -18.11 -26.98 14.57
C ARG A 54 -16.70 -27.04 15.11
N PRO A 55 -16.49 -27.23 16.42
CA PRO A 55 -15.17 -27.47 16.98
C PRO A 55 -14.55 -28.75 16.42
N ILE A 56 -13.24 -28.74 16.15
CA ILE A 56 -12.53 -29.93 15.62
C ILE A 56 -12.51 -31.11 16.61
N THR A 57 -12.50 -30.81 17.91
CA THR A 57 -12.42 -31.81 19.01
C THR A 57 -13.78 -32.37 19.41
N GLU A 58 -14.87 -31.74 18.98
CA GLU A 58 -16.23 -32.20 19.28
C GLU A 58 -16.50 -33.53 18.58
N SER A 59 -17.17 -34.44 19.28
CA SER A 59 -17.66 -35.70 18.70
C SER A 59 -18.53 -35.44 17.46
N VAL A 60 -18.22 -36.15 16.36
CA VAL A 60 -18.94 -35.97 15.09
C VAL A 60 -20.42 -36.34 15.19
N ASN A 61 -20.82 -37.18 16.16
CA ASN A 61 -22.22 -37.51 16.44
C ASN A 61 -23.07 -36.25 16.67
N ILE A 62 -22.53 -35.25 17.37
CA ILE A 62 -23.27 -34.01 17.62
C ILE A 62 -23.47 -33.24 16.31
N THR A 63 -22.46 -33.19 15.44
CA THR A 63 -22.56 -32.61 14.09
C THR A 63 -23.60 -33.33 13.23
N LEU A 64 -23.57 -34.67 13.18
CA LEU A 64 -24.49 -35.49 12.40
C LEU A 64 -25.92 -35.36 12.91
N SER A 65 -26.12 -35.31 14.23
CA SER A 65 -27.42 -35.05 14.86
C SER A 65 -28.00 -33.69 14.46
N HIS A 66 -27.15 -32.64 14.39
CA HIS A 66 -27.56 -31.34 13.89
C HIS A 66 -27.96 -31.37 12.41
N ILE A 67 -27.24 -32.15 11.59
CA ILE A 67 -27.58 -32.34 10.19
C ILE A 67 -28.93 -33.05 10.06
N LYS A 68 -29.12 -34.17 10.78
CA LYS A 68 -30.38 -34.95 10.84
C LYS A 68 -31.57 -34.06 11.16
N ARG A 69 -31.52 -33.34 12.29
CA ARG A 69 -32.61 -32.46 12.73
C ARG A 69 -32.96 -31.38 11.71
N ARG A 70 -31.96 -30.80 11.04
CA ARG A 70 -32.20 -29.78 9.99
C ARG A 70 -32.78 -30.41 8.73
N ALA A 71 -32.30 -31.58 8.31
CA ALA A 71 -32.82 -32.30 7.14
C ALA A 71 -34.30 -32.70 7.33
N GLU A 72 -34.64 -33.24 8.50
CA GLU A 72 -36.02 -33.60 8.87
C GLU A 72 -36.94 -32.37 8.87
N LEU A 73 -36.49 -31.25 9.44
CA LEU A 73 -37.24 -29.99 9.42
C LEU A 73 -37.51 -29.51 7.99
N HIS A 74 -36.52 -29.63 7.10
CA HIS A 74 -36.69 -29.25 5.70
C HIS A 74 -37.62 -30.20 4.94
N HIS A 75 -37.52 -31.50 5.19
CA HIS A 75 -38.44 -32.48 4.59
C HIS A 75 -39.90 -32.18 4.99
N LYS A 76 -40.15 -31.90 6.27
CA LYS A 76 -41.48 -31.51 6.75
C LYS A 76 -42.00 -30.24 6.08
N LYS A 77 -41.14 -29.23 5.88
CA LYS A 77 -41.53 -28.00 5.16
C LYS A 77 -41.91 -28.25 3.71
N GLU A 78 -41.22 -29.15 3.01
CA GLU A 78 -41.55 -29.50 1.62
C GLU A 78 -42.87 -30.27 1.53
N LEU A 79 -43.13 -31.22 2.44
CA LEU A 79 -44.43 -31.92 2.52
C LEU A 79 -45.59 -30.93 2.73
N ILE A 80 -45.41 -29.96 3.64
CA ILE A 80 -46.41 -28.92 3.88
C ILE A 80 -46.63 -28.07 2.62
N LYS A 81 -45.56 -27.66 1.92
CA LYS A 81 -45.72 -26.93 0.65
C LYS A 81 -46.53 -27.74 -0.36
N GLN A 82 -46.18 -29.02 -0.56
CA GLN A 82 -46.87 -29.89 -1.52
C GLN A 82 -48.36 -30.02 -1.20
N TYR A 83 -48.73 -30.13 0.07
CA TYR A 83 -50.14 -30.14 0.50
C TYR A 83 -50.89 -28.86 0.08
N TYR A 84 -50.31 -27.69 0.34
CA TYR A 84 -50.93 -26.41 -0.02
C TYR A 84 -50.91 -26.15 -1.54
N PHE A 85 -49.99 -26.73 -2.29
CA PHE A 85 -49.98 -26.66 -3.75
C PHE A 85 -50.98 -27.62 -4.42
N ALA A 86 -51.44 -28.66 -3.71
CA ALA A 86 -52.43 -29.63 -4.18
C ALA A 86 -53.87 -29.31 -3.72
N ASP A 87 -54.16 -28.03 -3.41
CA ASP A 87 -55.45 -27.53 -2.92
C ASP A 87 -56.04 -28.31 -1.73
N GLY A 88 -55.19 -28.97 -0.93
CA GLY A 88 -55.60 -29.70 0.27
C GLY A 88 -56.32 -31.03 0.00
N GLU A 89 -56.37 -31.51 -1.25
CA GLU A 89 -57.04 -32.78 -1.60
C GLU A 89 -56.20 -34.04 -1.31
N SER A 90 -54.95 -33.87 -0.86
CA SER A 90 -54.05 -34.97 -0.51
C SER A 90 -53.98 -35.15 1.01
N GLU A 91 -54.31 -36.32 1.54
CA GLU A 91 -53.97 -36.66 2.93
C GLU A 91 -52.45 -36.53 3.11
N VAL A 92 -52.00 -35.57 3.94
CA VAL A 92 -50.61 -35.55 4.39
C VAL A 92 -50.41 -36.77 5.28
N LYS A 93 -49.95 -37.88 4.68
CA LYS A 93 -49.38 -38.96 5.48
C LYS A 93 -48.25 -38.35 6.28
N ASN A 94 -48.47 -38.18 7.57
CA ASN A 94 -47.44 -37.78 8.53
C ASN A 94 -46.53 -38.99 8.70
N SER A 95 -45.74 -39.32 7.68
CA SER A 95 -44.61 -40.21 7.86
C SER A 95 -43.53 -39.36 8.52
N ASP A 96 -43.35 -39.52 9.82
CA ASP A 96 -42.07 -39.21 10.46
C ASP A 96 -41.03 -40.11 9.80
N LYS A 97 -40.54 -39.70 8.61
CA LYS A 97 -39.49 -40.40 7.91
C LYS A 97 -38.23 -40.11 8.70
N GLU A 98 -37.83 -41.06 9.54
CA GLU A 98 -36.57 -41.00 10.24
C GLU A 98 -35.44 -40.95 9.20
N ILE A 99 -34.69 -39.84 9.18
CA ILE A 99 -33.62 -39.65 8.20
C ILE A 99 -32.32 -40.11 8.84
N ASP A 100 -31.76 -41.20 8.32
CA ASP A 100 -30.44 -41.67 8.75
C ASP A 100 -29.34 -40.72 8.27
N VAL A 101 -28.45 -40.35 9.18
CA VAL A 101 -27.30 -39.48 8.88
C VAL A 101 -26.02 -40.07 9.45
N TYR A 102 -25.09 -40.44 8.58
CA TYR A 102 -23.82 -41.05 8.99
C TYR A 102 -22.71 -40.83 7.96
N LEU A 103 -21.46 -41.01 8.39
CA LEU A 103 -20.28 -40.97 7.53
C LEU A 103 -19.83 -42.38 7.15
N LYS A 104 -19.27 -42.53 5.96
CA LYS A 104 -18.68 -43.78 5.46
C LYS A 104 -17.22 -43.60 5.06
N GLN A 105 -16.45 -44.66 5.26
CA GLN A 105 -15.12 -44.88 4.70
C GLN A 105 -15.09 -46.28 4.08
N ASN A 106 -14.78 -46.40 2.79
CA ASN A 106 -14.72 -47.69 2.07
C ASN A 106 -15.94 -48.59 2.37
N ASP A 107 -17.14 -48.02 2.21
CA ASP A 107 -18.47 -48.64 2.46
C ASP A 107 -18.81 -49.01 3.91
N SER A 108 -17.88 -48.86 4.85
CA SER A 108 -18.12 -49.06 6.29
C SER A 108 -18.57 -47.77 6.97
N ILE A 109 -19.55 -47.87 7.88
CA ILE A 109 -20.02 -46.73 8.68
C ILE A 109 -18.94 -46.38 9.71
N LEU A 110 -18.54 -45.11 9.74
CA LEU A 110 -17.55 -44.62 10.70
C LEU A 110 -18.13 -44.51 12.12
N ASN A 111 -17.27 -44.70 13.12
CA ASN A 111 -17.63 -44.48 14.52
C ASN A 111 -17.97 -43.00 14.75
N ALA A 112 -19.21 -42.71 15.16
CA ALA A 112 -19.66 -41.34 15.36
C ALA A 112 -19.12 -40.68 16.64
N ASN A 113 -18.45 -41.42 17.54
CA ASN A 113 -17.94 -40.89 18.81
C ASN A 113 -16.52 -40.30 18.71
N ILE A 114 -15.90 -40.32 17.53
CA ILE A 114 -14.58 -39.72 17.31
C ILE A 114 -14.70 -38.22 16.99
N PRO A 115 -13.63 -37.44 17.16
CA PRO A 115 -13.63 -36.00 16.87
C PRO A 115 -13.96 -35.67 15.41
N ASN A 116 -14.59 -34.51 15.18
CA ASN A 116 -14.89 -34.00 13.85
C ASN A 116 -13.67 -33.99 12.92
N CYS A 117 -12.51 -33.51 13.36
CA CYS A 117 -11.32 -33.46 12.48
C CYS A 117 -10.89 -34.83 11.97
N GLU A 118 -11.02 -35.87 12.79
CA GLU A 118 -10.66 -37.23 12.44
C GLU A 118 -11.74 -37.86 11.54
N ALA A 119 -13.01 -37.77 11.96
CA ALA A 119 -14.13 -38.36 11.23
C ALA A 119 -14.22 -37.85 9.79
N TRP A 120 -14.18 -36.52 9.60
CA TRP A 120 -14.30 -35.92 8.28
C TRP A 120 -13.05 -36.08 7.41
N ALA A 121 -11.86 -36.24 8.01
CA ALA A 121 -10.63 -36.51 7.27
C ALA A 121 -10.60 -37.95 6.72
N GLN A 122 -11.20 -38.90 7.44
CA GLN A 122 -11.26 -40.31 7.04
C GLN A 122 -12.46 -40.63 6.14
N SER A 123 -13.54 -39.85 6.24
CA SER A 123 -14.77 -40.11 5.48
C SER A 123 -14.59 -39.85 3.99
N SER A 124 -15.05 -40.80 3.18
CA SER A 124 -15.24 -40.60 1.74
C SER A 124 -16.67 -40.15 1.40
N LYS A 125 -17.67 -40.50 2.22
CA LYS A 125 -19.08 -40.21 1.95
C LYS A 125 -19.83 -39.73 3.19
N LEU A 126 -20.79 -38.83 2.98
CA LEU A 126 -21.84 -38.46 3.94
C LEU A 126 -23.17 -38.98 3.39
N VAL A 127 -23.93 -39.71 4.19
CA VAL A 127 -25.26 -40.20 3.81
C VAL A 127 -26.32 -39.42 4.60
N ILE A 128 -27.37 -38.97 3.93
CA ILE A 128 -28.54 -38.31 4.53
C ILE A 128 -29.79 -38.93 3.88
N GLY A 129 -30.41 -39.88 4.59
CA GLY A 129 -31.49 -40.71 4.05
C GLY A 129 -31.05 -41.44 2.80
N ASP A 130 -31.75 -41.20 1.69
CA ASP A 130 -31.49 -41.84 0.40
C ASP A 130 -30.40 -41.10 -0.42
N ILE A 131 -29.89 -39.97 0.06
CA ILE A 131 -28.92 -39.14 -0.67
C ILE A 131 -27.50 -39.41 -0.13
N VAL A 132 -26.59 -39.71 -1.05
CA VAL A 132 -25.16 -39.91 -0.77
C VAL A 132 -24.38 -38.72 -1.32
N TYR A 133 -23.53 -38.14 -0.50
CA TYR A 133 -22.63 -37.05 -0.87
C TYR A 133 -21.18 -37.52 -0.81
N GLU A 134 -20.40 -37.19 -1.84
CA GLU A 134 -18.94 -37.37 -1.81
C GLU A 134 -18.32 -36.30 -0.91
N VAL A 135 -17.50 -36.73 0.06
CA VAL A 135 -16.81 -35.82 0.98
C VAL A 135 -15.51 -35.35 0.36
N ASN A 136 -15.41 -34.04 0.17
CA ASN A 136 -14.20 -33.39 -0.27
C ASN A 136 -13.57 -32.62 0.90
N TYR A 137 -12.59 -33.25 1.53
CA TYR A 137 -11.90 -32.73 2.71
C TYR A 137 -10.66 -31.89 2.34
N ASN A 138 -10.64 -30.63 2.79
CA ASN A 138 -9.63 -29.63 2.47
C ASN A 138 -9.31 -29.55 0.95
N PRO A 139 -10.31 -29.37 0.06
CA PRO A 139 -10.05 -29.24 -1.36
C PRO A 139 -9.23 -28.00 -1.65
N PRO A 140 -8.16 -28.09 -2.46
CA PRO A 140 -7.56 -26.92 -3.08
C PRO A 140 -8.65 -26.08 -3.74
N THR A 141 -8.77 -24.81 -3.36
CA THR A 141 -9.84 -23.94 -3.86
C THR A 141 -9.29 -22.54 -4.10
N VAL A 142 -9.69 -21.93 -5.21
CA VAL A 142 -9.57 -20.49 -5.42
C VAL A 142 -10.78 -19.81 -4.80
N LYS A 143 -10.59 -19.13 -3.66
CA LYS A 143 -11.66 -18.40 -2.96
C LYS A 143 -12.02 -17.10 -3.67
N SER A 144 -11.02 -16.43 -4.22
CA SER A 144 -11.22 -15.26 -5.07
C SER A 144 -10.11 -15.19 -6.10
N LEU A 145 -10.46 -14.67 -7.29
CA LEU A 145 -9.56 -14.44 -8.41
C LEU A 145 -10.01 -13.17 -9.11
N ASN A 146 -9.10 -12.19 -9.24
CA ASN A 146 -9.41 -10.90 -9.84
C ASN A 146 -8.24 -10.40 -10.68
N LEU A 147 -8.53 -9.70 -11.77
CA LEU A 147 -7.55 -8.96 -12.56
C LEU A 147 -7.57 -7.46 -12.22
N PRO A 148 -6.47 -6.73 -12.44
CA PRO A 148 -6.44 -5.27 -12.35
C PRO A 148 -7.46 -4.60 -13.28
N ASP A 149 -8.03 -3.47 -12.85
CA ASP A 149 -8.99 -2.71 -13.66
C ASP A 149 -8.32 -1.93 -14.82
N PHE A 150 -7.02 -1.66 -14.71
CA PHE A 150 -6.21 -0.97 -15.71
C PHE A 150 -5.01 -1.85 -16.05
N MET A 151 -4.74 -2.06 -17.33
CA MET A 151 -3.69 -2.95 -17.82
C MET A 151 -2.96 -2.28 -18.98
N ILE A 152 -1.63 -2.16 -18.85
CA ILE A 152 -0.81 -1.43 -19.81
C ILE A 152 0.33 -2.29 -20.36
N CYS A 153 0.65 -2.12 -21.65
CA CYS A 153 1.70 -2.90 -22.29
C CYS A 153 3.10 -2.61 -21.72
N GLY A 154 3.95 -3.64 -21.70
CA GLY A 154 5.32 -3.58 -21.19
C GLY A 154 5.44 -3.69 -19.67
N CYS A 155 4.33 -3.93 -18.96
CA CYS A 155 4.31 -4.12 -17.52
C CYS A 155 4.00 -5.59 -17.16
N PRO A 156 4.65 -6.14 -16.13
CA PRO A 156 4.22 -7.41 -15.54
C PRO A 156 2.89 -7.22 -14.81
N ILE A 157 1.96 -8.13 -15.06
CA ILE A 157 0.69 -8.25 -14.37
C ILE A 157 0.58 -9.61 -13.70
N ARG A 158 -0.23 -9.68 -12.65
CA ARG A 158 -0.61 -10.93 -11.99
C ARG A 158 -2.04 -10.82 -11.49
N PRO A 159 -2.77 -11.94 -11.34
CA PRO A 159 -4.06 -11.89 -10.69
C PRO A 159 -3.90 -11.66 -9.18
N HIS A 160 -4.90 -11.02 -8.59
CA HIS A 160 -5.12 -11.08 -7.16
C HIS A 160 -5.95 -12.32 -6.84
N PHE A 161 -5.35 -13.28 -6.15
CA PHE A 161 -6.04 -14.49 -5.71
C PHE A 161 -5.97 -14.70 -4.20
N ILE A 162 -6.96 -15.41 -3.67
CA ILE A 162 -6.96 -15.96 -2.32
C ILE A 162 -7.21 -17.46 -2.45
N PHE A 163 -6.32 -18.25 -1.86
CA PHE A 163 -6.47 -19.69 -1.82
C PHE A 163 -7.04 -20.19 -0.50
N GLU A 164 -7.74 -21.30 -0.57
CA GLU A 164 -8.08 -22.18 0.56
C GLU A 164 -7.49 -23.55 0.25
N CYS A 165 -6.61 -24.07 1.10
CA CYS A 165 -5.97 -25.38 0.93
C CYS A 165 -5.26 -25.58 -0.43
N ALA A 166 -4.72 -24.50 -1.03
CA ALA A 166 -3.95 -24.53 -2.27
C ALA A 166 -2.60 -23.79 -2.09
N SER A 167 -1.58 -24.19 -2.85
CA SER A 167 -0.28 -23.54 -2.91
C SER A 167 -0.09 -22.81 -4.24
N MET A 168 0.49 -21.61 -4.22
CA MET A 168 0.88 -20.89 -5.44
C MET A 168 1.91 -21.65 -6.27
N THR A 169 2.86 -22.33 -5.61
CA THR A 169 3.91 -23.09 -6.30
C THR A 169 3.38 -24.30 -7.05
N ASP A 170 2.32 -24.91 -6.51
CA ASP A 170 1.75 -26.15 -7.05
C ASP A 170 0.67 -25.84 -8.09
N SER A 171 0.00 -24.69 -7.94
CA SER A 171 -1.12 -24.28 -8.79
C SER A 171 -0.65 -23.83 -10.17
N VAL A 172 -1.48 -24.04 -11.18
CA VAL A 172 -1.18 -23.66 -12.57
C VAL A 172 -2.01 -22.45 -12.95
N PHE A 173 -1.40 -21.49 -13.65
CA PHE A 173 -2.07 -20.31 -14.17
C PHE A 173 -1.86 -20.26 -15.68
N LYS A 174 -2.95 -20.16 -16.45
CA LYS A 174 -2.91 -20.00 -17.90
C LYS A 174 -3.54 -18.67 -18.28
N TRP A 175 -2.87 -17.91 -19.13
CA TRP A 175 -3.36 -16.63 -19.64
C TRP A 175 -3.83 -16.75 -21.07
N TYR A 176 -4.88 -16.00 -21.38
CA TYR A 176 -5.48 -15.93 -22.70
C TYR A 176 -5.74 -14.48 -23.08
N ARG A 177 -5.69 -14.17 -24.37
CA ARG A 177 -6.18 -12.91 -24.94
C ARG A 177 -7.40 -13.15 -25.81
N SER A 178 -8.28 -12.15 -25.88
CA SER A 178 -9.38 -12.16 -26.83
C SER A 178 -8.87 -11.92 -28.26
N VAL A 179 -9.37 -12.68 -29.22
CA VAL A 179 -9.12 -12.46 -30.65
C VAL A 179 -10.43 -12.26 -31.43
N SER A 180 -10.35 -11.67 -32.63
CA SER A 180 -11.51 -11.55 -33.51
C SER A 180 -12.00 -12.92 -33.95
N GLU A 181 -13.28 -13.01 -34.34
CA GLU A 181 -13.87 -14.26 -34.83
C GLU A 181 -13.13 -14.82 -36.06
N GLU A 182 -12.70 -13.95 -36.97
CA GLU A 182 -11.92 -14.34 -38.16
C GLU A 182 -10.59 -15.01 -37.77
N ILE A 183 -9.85 -14.39 -36.85
CA ILE A 183 -8.58 -14.93 -36.34
C ILE A 183 -8.83 -16.23 -35.57
N GLY A 184 -9.85 -16.25 -34.71
CA GLY A 184 -10.21 -17.42 -33.93
C GLY A 184 -10.56 -18.63 -34.79
N LYS A 185 -11.38 -18.45 -35.83
CA LYS A 185 -11.71 -19.51 -36.81
C LYS A 185 -10.48 -20.00 -37.56
N LYS A 186 -9.59 -19.10 -37.96
CA LYS A 186 -8.33 -19.46 -38.64
C LYS A 186 -7.46 -20.34 -37.75
N LEU A 187 -7.21 -19.91 -36.52
CA LEU A 187 -6.33 -20.63 -35.59
C LEU A 187 -6.90 -21.99 -35.15
N LEU A 188 -8.24 -22.11 -35.03
CA LEU A 188 -8.90 -23.41 -34.81
C LEU A 188 -8.62 -24.42 -35.92
N ASN A 189 -8.51 -23.97 -37.17
CA ASN A 189 -8.20 -24.83 -38.31
C ASN A 189 -6.72 -25.24 -38.37
N GLU A 190 -5.83 -24.46 -37.77
CA GLU A 190 -4.37 -24.64 -37.85
C GLU A 190 -3.80 -25.55 -36.74
N ASN A 191 -4.60 -25.96 -35.73
CA ASN A 191 -4.18 -26.79 -34.58
C ASN A 191 -2.90 -26.29 -33.86
N SER A 192 -2.55 -25.02 -34.01
CA SER A 192 -1.26 -24.45 -33.62
C SER A 192 -1.27 -23.80 -32.24
N THR A 193 -2.44 -23.48 -31.69
CA THR A 193 -2.61 -22.82 -30.37
C THR A 193 -3.79 -23.38 -29.57
N GLU A 194 -3.68 -23.37 -28.23
CA GLU A 194 -4.77 -23.74 -27.31
C GLU A 194 -5.84 -22.63 -27.37
N ILE A 195 -6.85 -22.80 -28.23
CA ILE A 195 -7.99 -21.89 -28.37
C ILE A 195 -9.23 -22.44 -27.68
N VAL A 196 -9.90 -21.56 -26.96
CA VAL A 196 -11.17 -21.86 -26.29
C VAL A 196 -12.22 -20.84 -26.70
N ILE A 197 -13.45 -21.31 -26.93
CA ILE A 197 -14.60 -20.46 -27.20
C ILE A 197 -15.46 -20.42 -25.94
N GLU A 198 -15.63 -19.24 -25.34
CA GLU A 198 -16.44 -19.02 -24.15
C GLU A 198 -17.17 -17.69 -24.28
N ASN A 199 -18.46 -17.65 -23.92
CA ASN A 199 -19.28 -16.42 -23.98
C ASN A 199 -19.20 -15.70 -25.34
N GLU A 200 -19.28 -16.45 -26.44
CA GLU A 200 -19.19 -15.93 -27.82
C GLU A 200 -17.85 -15.26 -28.18
N ARG A 201 -16.82 -15.43 -27.34
CA ARG A 201 -15.48 -14.88 -27.57
C ARG A 201 -14.45 -15.99 -27.77
N TYR A 202 -13.52 -15.74 -28.69
CA TYR A 202 -12.38 -16.61 -28.95
C TYR A 202 -11.22 -16.19 -28.04
N TRP A 203 -10.67 -17.16 -27.31
CA TRP A 203 -9.58 -16.99 -26.38
C TRP A 203 -8.37 -17.77 -26.85
N GLU A 204 -7.30 -17.07 -27.21
CA GLU A 204 -6.01 -17.66 -27.57
C GLU A 204 -5.12 -17.73 -26.32
N LYS A 205 -4.59 -18.91 -25.98
CA LYS A 205 -3.60 -19.03 -24.89
C LYS A 205 -2.31 -18.31 -25.28
N ILE A 206 -1.86 -17.40 -24.41
CA ILE A 206 -0.67 -16.57 -24.63
C ILE A 206 0.46 -16.86 -23.65
N HIS A 207 0.16 -17.40 -22.46
CA HIS A 207 1.17 -17.63 -21.43
C HIS A 207 0.75 -18.68 -20.40
N GLU A 208 1.74 -19.27 -19.73
CA GLU A 208 1.56 -20.14 -18.57
C GLU A 208 2.50 -19.69 -17.45
N GLY A 209 1.92 -19.34 -16.30
CA GLY A 209 2.60 -18.69 -15.19
C GLY A 209 1.67 -17.73 -14.45
N TYR A 210 1.88 -17.55 -13.14
CA TYR A 210 1.02 -16.67 -12.33
C TYR A 210 1.21 -15.17 -12.66
N MET A 211 2.25 -14.85 -13.41
CA MET A 211 2.60 -13.50 -13.83
C MET A 211 2.78 -13.48 -15.34
N TYR A 212 2.31 -12.42 -15.99
CA TYR A 212 2.40 -12.24 -17.44
C TYR A 212 2.91 -10.84 -17.78
N ILE A 213 3.77 -10.71 -18.78
CA ILE A 213 4.21 -9.41 -19.29
C ILE A 213 3.34 -9.06 -20.49
N ILE A 214 2.52 -8.02 -20.34
CA ILE A 214 1.62 -7.58 -21.40
C ILE A 214 2.44 -7.13 -22.63
N CYS A 215 2.16 -7.72 -23.77
CA CYS A 215 2.80 -7.45 -25.04
C CYS A 215 2.05 -6.37 -25.85
N THR A 216 2.71 -5.83 -26.87
CA THR A 216 2.10 -4.84 -27.78
C THR A 216 0.93 -5.43 -28.56
N SER A 217 0.96 -6.74 -28.84
CA SER A 217 -0.13 -7.47 -29.51
C SER A 217 -1.41 -7.58 -28.68
N ASP A 218 -1.36 -7.27 -27.38
CA ASP A 218 -2.51 -7.42 -26.50
C ASP A 218 -3.33 -6.12 -26.41
N ILE A 219 -2.79 -5.00 -26.93
CA ILE A 219 -3.45 -3.70 -26.91
C ILE A 219 -4.81 -3.81 -27.63
N GLY A 220 -5.87 -3.38 -26.95
CA GLY A 220 -7.25 -3.50 -27.44
C GLY A 220 -7.89 -4.88 -27.21
N CYS A 221 -7.17 -5.85 -26.65
CA CYS A 221 -7.71 -7.16 -26.28
C CYS A 221 -8.13 -7.21 -24.80
N PHE A 222 -9.15 -8.00 -24.49
CA PHE A 222 -9.41 -8.46 -23.12
C PHE A 222 -8.42 -9.57 -22.75
N LEU A 223 -8.07 -9.66 -21.48
CA LEU A 223 -7.25 -10.75 -20.94
C LEU A 223 -8.11 -11.64 -20.05
N LYS A 224 -7.82 -12.95 -20.06
CA LYS A 224 -8.40 -13.93 -19.16
C LYS A 224 -7.30 -14.72 -18.51
N VAL A 225 -7.46 -15.03 -17.22
CA VAL A 225 -6.58 -15.96 -16.51
C VAL A 225 -7.40 -17.10 -15.94
N VAL A 226 -6.93 -18.33 -16.14
CA VAL A 226 -7.48 -19.56 -15.57
C VAL A 226 -6.48 -20.06 -14.53
N CYS A 227 -6.94 -20.26 -13.30
CA CYS A 227 -6.16 -20.80 -12.19
C CYS A 227 -6.68 -22.20 -11.83
N SER A 228 -5.81 -23.19 -11.93
CA SER A 228 -6.04 -24.57 -11.46
C SER A 228 -5.38 -24.74 -10.08
N PRO A 229 -6.14 -24.64 -8.97
CA PRO A 229 -5.56 -24.71 -7.63
C PRO A 229 -5.09 -26.12 -7.30
N LYS A 230 -3.87 -26.25 -6.76
CA LYS A 230 -3.31 -27.54 -6.35
C LYS A 230 -2.65 -27.47 -4.97
N LEU A 231 -2.59 -28.61 -4.30
CA LEU A 231 -1.79 -28.80 -3.09
C LEU A 231 -1.44 -30.28 -2.94
N ASN A 232 -0.15 -30.59 -2.83
CA ASN A 232 0.35 -31.95 -2.57
C ASN A 232 -0.24 -33.00 -3.55
N GLY A 233 -0.24 -32.68 -4.85
CA GLY A 233 -0.77 -33.56 -5.90
C GLY A 233 -2.29 -33.59 -6.05
N ARG A 234 -3.05 -33.05 -5.09
CA ARG A 234 -4.50 -32.87 -5.22
C ARG A 234 -4.80 -31.64 -6.06
N SER A 235 -5.82 -31.74 -6.91
CA SER A 235 -6.31 -30.62 -7.73
C SER A 235 -7.72 -30.23 -7.30
N GLY A 236 -7.97 -28.92 -7.29
CA GLY A 236 -9.31 -28.37 -7.15
C GLY A 236 -9.91 -27.98 -8.49
N PRO A 237 -11.15 -27.47 -8.48
CA PRO A 237 -11.79 -26.96 -9.69
C PRO A 237 -11.07 -25.71 -10.20
N ASP A 238 -10.98 -25.60 -11.52
CA ASP A 238 -10.47 -24.41 -12.19
C ASP A 238 -11.35 -23.20 -11.87
N CYS A 239 -10.71 -22.04 -11.74
CA CYS A 239 -11.38 -20.76 -11.59
C CYS A 239 -10.80 -19.80 -12.62
N SER A 240 -11.67 -19.13 -13.38
CA SER A 240 -11.26 -18.14 -14.37
C SER A 240 -11.79 -16.76 -14.05
N VAL A 241 -11.09 -15.74 -14.52
CA VAL A 241 -11.56 -14.35 -14.49
C VAL A 241 -11.14 -13.64 -15.77
N GLU A 242 -12.05 -12.83 -16.30
CA GLU A 242 -11.82 -11.95 -17.44
C GLU A 242 -11.55 -10.52 -16.96
N SER A 243 -10.75 -9.77 -17.70
CA SER A 243 -10.57 -8.35 -17.46
C SER A 243 -11.85 -7.59 -17.77
N LYS A 244 -12.15 -6.55 -16.99
CA LYS A 244 -13.30 -5.68 -17.23
C LYS A 244 -13.10 -4.74 -18.40
N THR A 245 -11.83 -4.45 -18.68
CA THR A 245 -11.36 -3.50 -19.69
C THR A 245 -10.40 -4.20 -20.62
N VAL A 246 -10.26 -3.68 -21.84
CA VAL A 246 -9.20 -4.08 -22.75
C VAL A 246 -7.86 -3.52 -22.28
N VAL A 247 -6.76 -4.14 -22.70
CA VAL A 247 -5.42 -3.57 -22.52
C VAL A 247 -5.38 -2.21 -23.19
N GLU A 248 -4.95 -1.20 -22.43
CA GLU A 248 -5.04 0.19 -22.84
C GLU A 248 -3.95 0.57 -23.85
N VAL A 249 -4.31 1.48 -24.75
CA VAL A 249 -3.32 2.24 -25.51
C VAL A 249 -2.65 3.21 -24.54
N VAL A 250 -1.36 3.03 -24.30
CA VAL A 250 -0.52 3.97 -23.55
C VAL A 250 0.13 4.98 -24.47
N PRO A 251 0.62 6.13 -23.95
CA PRO A 251 1.52 6.97 -24.74
C PRO A 251 2.67 6.14 -25.30
N ASN A 252 3.13 6.48 -26.50
CA ASN A 252 4.26 5.81 -27.13
C ASN A 252 5.50 5.78 -26.23
N LYS A 253 5.64 6.76 -25.32
CA LYS A 253 6.72 6.85 -24.35
C LYS A 253 6.26 7.56 -23.08
N PHE A 254 6.53 6.98 -21.92
CA PHE A 254 6.36 7.62 -20.62
C PHE A 254 7.54 8.56 -20.32
N PRO A 255 7.35 9.64 -19.54
CA PRO A 255 8.43 10.57 -19.18
C PRO A 255 9.66 9.90 -18.55
N PHE A 256 9.48 8.88 -17.70
CA PHE A 256 10.61 8.15 -17.12
C PHE A 256 11.37 7.31 -18.15
N GLU A 257 10.77 6.94 -19.29
CA GLU A 257 11.49 6.22 -20.35
C GLU A 257 12.49 7.13 -21.09
N GLU A 258 12.32 8.46 -21.07
CA GLU A 258 13.38 9.38 -21.52
C GLU A 258 14.61 9.29 -20.61
N ARG A 259 14.39 9.13 -19.30
CA ARG A 259 15.45 8.94 -18.31
C ARG A 259 16.12 7.58 -18.47
N GLN A 260 15.37 6.56 -18.89
CA GLN A 260 15.89 5.22 -19.14
C GLN A 260 16.87 5.15 -20.33
N GLU A 261 16.89 6.16 -21.20
CA GLU A 261 17.91 6.27 -22.25
C GLU A 261 19.34 6.43 -21.69
N TYR A 262 19.47 6.98 -20.48
CA TYR A 262 20.75 7.08 -19.75
C TYR A 262 21.13 5.77 -19.07
N THR A 263 20.22 4.79 -19.04
CA THR A 263 20.36 3.55 -18.28
C THR A 263 20.05 2.31 -19.12
N ARG A 264 20.23 2.39 -20.44
CA ARG A 264 19.92 1.30 -21.40
C ARG A 264 20.55 -0.04 -21.02
N THR A 265 21.74 0.00 -20.44
CA THR A 265 22.47 -1.17 -19.97
C THR A 265 22.78 -1.05 -18.49
N PHE A 266 23.01 -2.21 -17.87
CA PHE A 266 23.66 -2.29 -16.57
C PHE A 266 25.07 -1.69 -16.62
N CYS A 267 25.54 -1.18 -15.48
CA CYS A 267 26.90 -0.69 -15.33
C CYS A 267 27.93 -1.83 -15.29
N ASP A 268 29.17 -1.49 -15.66
CA ASP A 268 30.34 -2.39 -15.53
C ASP A 268 30.62 -2.79 -14.07
N ASN A 269 31.57 -3.70 -13.86
CA ASN A 269 31.90 -4.23 -12.52
C ASN A 269 32.65 -3.24 -11.63
N LEU A 270 33.12 -2.11 -12.18
CA LEU A 270 33.83 -1.07 -11.42
C LEU A 270 32.89 -0.01 -10.86
N SER A 271 31.72 0.15 -11.47
CA SER A 271 30.72 1.15 -11.13
C SER A 271 29.58 0.53 -10.35
N MET A 272 28.72 1.33 -9.72
CA MET A 272 27.49 0.88 -9.08
C MET A 272 26.41 1.92 -9.30
N ARG A 273 25.32 1.54 -9.98
CA ARG A 273 24.17 2.43 -10.16
C ARG A 273 23.22 2.31 -8.97
N CYS A 274 22.99 3.43 -8.30
CA CYS A 274 22.18 3.51 -7.09
C CYS A 274 20.92 4.33 -7.36
N LEU A 275 19.78 3.85 -6.88
CA LEU A 275 18.48 4.51 -6.99
C LEU A 275 17.88 4.70 -5.59
N SER A 276 17.34 5.89 -5.30
CA SER A 276 16.49 6.16 -4.13
C SER A 276 15.13 6.68 -4.56
N TYR A 277 14.03 6.10 -4.06
CA TYR A 277 12.69 6.48 -4.48
C TYR A 277 11.61 6.23 -3.42
N ASN A 278 10.93 7.29 -2.96
CA ASN A 278 9.69 7.18 -2.20
C ASN A 278 8.55 6.82 -3.18
N VAL A 279 7.91 5.66 -2.98
CA VAL A 279 6.95 5.08 -3.95
C VAL A 279 5.48 5.36 -3.64
N LEU A 280 5.20 6.22 -2.65
CA LEU A 280 3.86 6.63 -2.23
C LEU A 280 2.94 5.47 -1.84
N ALA A 281 2.84 5.19 -0.54
CA ALA A 281 1.97 4.13 -0.02
C ALA A 281 0.49 4.44 -0.31
N LYS A 282 -0.30 3.42 -0.67
CA LYS A 282 -1.75 3.55 -0.97
C LYS A 282 -2.50 4.30 0.12
N MET A 283 -2.18 4.04 1.38
CA MET A 283 -2.85 4.65 2.52
C MET A 283 -2.77 6.17 2.55
N TYR A 284 -1.81 6.78 1.86
CA TYR A 284 -1.66 8.23 1.78
C TYR A 284 -2.26 8.84 0.52
N VAL A 285 -2.75 8.02 -0.41
CA VAL A 285 -3.36 8.45 -1.68
C VAL A 285 -4.83 8.82 -1.47
N GLU A 286 -5.05 9.97 -0.84
CA GLU A 286 -6.37 10.51 -0.54
C GLU A 286 -6.80 11.52 -1.62
N GLN A 287 -8.09 11.52 -2.01
CA GLN A 287 -8.65 12.48 -2.97
C GLN A 287 -8.42 13.93 -2.53
N GLN A 288 -8.48 14.19 -1.23
CA GLN A 288 -8.30 15.52 -0.65
C GLN A 288 -6.86 16.00 -0.78
N LYS A 289 -5.88 15.11 -0.65
CA LYS A 289 -4.45 15.41 -0.81
C LYS A 289 -4.05 15.57 -2.28
N TYR A 290 -4.67 14.77 -3.16
CA TYR A 290 -4.38 14.77 -4.60
C TYR A 290 -5.64 15.05 -5.43
N PRO A 291 -6.24 16.25 -5.32
CA PRO A 291 -7.52 16.55 -5.98
C PRO A 291 -7.41 16.64 -7.50
N TYR A 292 -6.21 16.90 -8.03
CA TYR A 292 -5.90 16.94 -9.46
C TYR A 292 -5.66 15.55 -10.07
N ALA A 293 -5.31 14.54 -9.27
CA ALA A 293 -4.99 13.22 -9.76
C ALA A 293 -6.26 12.43 -10.12
N SER A 294 -6.31 11.89 -11.34
CA SER A 294 -7.44 11.06 -11.80
C SER A 294 -7.63 9.81 -10.93
N GLU A 295 -8.79 9.17 -11.02
CA GLU A 295 -9.02 7.87 -10.34
C GLU A 295 -7.98 6.83 -10.76
N LYS A 296 -7.62 6.83 -12.04
CA LYS A 296 -6.57 5.98 -12.61
C LYS A 296 -5.20 6.30 -12.02
N ALA A 297 -4.80 7.58 -11.96
CA ALA A 297 -3.54 8.00 -11.35
C ALA A 297 -3.45 7.65 -9.85
N ARG A 298 -4.57 7.67 -9.13
CA ARG A 298 -4.63 7.27 -7.71
C ARG A 298 -4.77 5.76 -7.50
N ASN A 299 -5.11 5.00 -8.54
CA ASN A 299 -5.30 3.56 -8.45
C ASN A 299 -3.97 2.84 -8.17
N THR A 300 -3.93 2.10 -7.07
CA THR A 300 -2.74 1.38 -6.61
C THR A 300 -2.18 0.39 -7.63
N TYR A 301 -3.02 -0.31 -8.40
CA TYR A 301 -2.55 -1.27 -9.39
C TYR A 301 -1.99 -0.59 -10.64
N TYR A 302 -2.57 0.54 -11.03
CA TYR A 302 -2.03 1.35 -12.12
C TYR A 302 -0.66 1.93 -11.77
N ARG A 303 -0.53 2.59 -10.60
CA ARG A 303 0.76 3.14 -10.13
C ARG A 303 1.84 2.06 -10.04
N LYS A 304 1.52 0.86 -9.55
CA LYS A 304 2.49 -0.25 -9.47
C LYS A 304 3.02 -0.70 -10.83
N GLN A 305 2.16 -0.76 -11.86
CA GLN A 305 2.60 -1.13 -13.20
C GLN A 305 3.65 -0.16 -13.73
N LEU A 306 3.39 1.15 -13.58
CA LEU A 306 4.35 2.20 -13.92
C LEU A 306 5.62 2.11 -13.08
N LEU A 307 5.49 1.94 -11.76
CA LEU A 307 6.63 1.81 -10.84
C LEU A 307 7.54 0.64 -11.23
N LEU A 308 6.98 -0.52 -11.52
CA LEU A 308 7.77 -1.70 -11.90
C LEU A 308 8.47 -1.50 -13.25
N LYS A 309 7.78 -0.91 -14.23
CA LYS A 309 8.37 -0.55 -15.53
C LYS A 309 9.50 0.47 -15.38
N GLU A 310 9.29 1.45 -14.50
CA GLU A 310 10.27 2.49 -14.17
C GLU A 310 11.52 1.87 -13.52
N LEU A 311 11.36 1.10 -12.43
CA LEU A 311 12.45 0.45 -11.70
C LEU A 311 13.27 -0.52 -12.56
N LEU A 312 12.61 -1.39 -13.34
CA LEU A 312 13.28 -2.39 -14.18
C LEU A 312 14.04 -1.79 -15.36
N GLY A 313 13.59 -0.64 -15.88
CA GLY A 313 14.25 0.05 -16.99
C GLY A 313 15.47 0.87 -16.56
N TYR A 314 15.58 1.25 -15.27
CA TYR A 314 16.76 1.96 -14.77
C TYR A 314 18.02 1.10 -14.64
N LYS A 315 17.89 -0.23 -14.71
CA LYS A 315 19.02 -1.17 -14.64
C LYS A 315 19.98 -0.85 -13.48
N SER A 316 19.41 -0.44 -12.34
CA SER A 316 20.16 -0.06 -11.13
C SER A 316 20.78 -1.30 -10.50
N ASP A 317 21.95 -1.16 -9.89
CA ASP A 317 22.58 -2.25 -9.14
C ASP A 317 22.08 -2.29 -7.69
N ILE A 318 21.71 -1.13 -7.12
CA ILE A 318 21.16 -0.94 -5.78
C ILE A 318 19.92 -0.06 -5.88
N ILE A 319 18.80 -0.47 -5.27
CA ILE A 319 17.52 0.22 -5.28
C ILE A 319 17.04 0.36 -3.84
N CYS A 320 16.92 1.60 -3.35
CA CYS A 320 16.40 1.93 -2.03
C CYS A 320 15.02 2.59 -2.17
N LEU A 321 13.99 1.96 -1.60
CA LEU A 321 12.61 2.42 -1.68
C LEU A 321 12.08 2.81 -0.30
N GLN A 322 11.22 3.83 -0.26
CA GLN A 322 10.49 4.28 0.92
C GLN A 322 8.98 4.23 0.67
N GLU A 323 8.17 4.19 1.73
CA GLU A 323 6.71 4.02 1.65
C GLU A 323 6.26 2.74 0.94
N VAL A 324 7.04 1.68 1.09
CA VAL A 324 6.69 0.37 0.54
C VAL A 324 5.71 -0.32 1.49
N GLU A 325 4.49 -0.57 1.04
CA GLU A 325 3.53 -1.39 1.79
C GLU A 325 3.98 -2.86 1.85
N ASP A 326 3.71 -3.54 2.98
CA ASP A 326 4.12 -4.94 3.20
C ASP A 326 3.64 -5.89 2.10
N ARG A 327 2.34 -5.84 1.76
CA ARG A 327 1.75 -6.65 0.69
C ARG A 327 2.30 -6.30 -0.69
N VAL A 328 2.73 -5.06 -0.90
CA VAL A 328 3.31 -4.62 -2.18
C VAL A 328 4.72 -5.17 -2.33
N PHE A 329 5.50 -5.18 -1.24
CA PHE A 329 6.79 -5.85 -1.21
C PHE A 329 6.64 -7.36 -1.49
N GLU A 330 5.85 -8.06 -0.66
CA GLU A 330 5.75 -9.52 -0.66
C GLU A 330 5.15 -10.09 -1.95
N ARG A 331 4.20 -9.39 -2.56
CA ARG A 331 3.41 -9.94 -3.67
C ARG A 331 3.77 -9.35 -5.02
N ASP A 332 4.36 -8.15 -5.05
CA ASP A 332 4.63 -7.43 -6.29
C ASP A 332 6.14 -7.20 -6.47
N LEU A 333 6.75 -6.36 -5.63
CA LEU A 333 8.14 -5.93 -5.83
C LEU A 333 9.14 -7.08 -5.70
N GLU A 334 9.08 -7.88 -4.62
CA GLU A 334 10.05 -8.94 -4.38
C GLU A 334 10.00 -10.02 -5.45
N PRO A 335 8.85 -10.64 -5.77
CA PRO A 335 8.83 -11.71 -6.76
C PRO A 335 9.24 -11.24 -8.16
N ILE A 336 8.84 -10.01 -8.55
CA ILE A 336 9.14 -9.45 -9.86
C ILE A 336 10.61 -9.08 -9.96
N LEU A 337 11.16 -8.34 -8.99
CA LEU A 337 12.57 -7.96 -9.01
C LEU A 337 13.47 -9.21 -8.84
N ASN A 338 13.06 -10.19 -8.05
CA ASN A 338 13.77 -11.47 -7.88
C ASN A 338 13.89 -12.23 -9.20
N SER A 339 12.79 -12.39 -9.94
CA SER A 339 12.80 -12.98 -11.28
C SER A 339 13.67 -12.20 -12.30
N ASN A 340 14.01 -10.94 -11.99
CA ASN A 340 14.89 -10.08 -12.78
C ASN A 340 16.31 -9.93 -12.19
N GLY A 341 16.73 -10.83 -11.30
CA GLY A 341 18.10 -10.93 -10.81
C GLY A 341 18.43 -10.03 -9.61
N TYR A 342 17.43 -9.59 -8.86
CA TYR A 342 17.61 -8.84 -7.62
C TYR A 342 17.35 -9.69 -6.38
N ILE A 343 18.00 -9.35 -5.27
CA ILE A 343 17.62 -9.82 -3.94
C ILE A 343 17.12 -8.60 -3.17
N GLY A 344 15.97 -8.74 -2.51
CA GLY A 344 15.30 -7.66 -1.79
C GLY A 344 15.17 -7.91 -0.30
N PHE A 345 15.33 -6.86 0.50
CA PHE A 345 15.00 -6.88 1.92
C PHE A 345 14.01 -5.78 2.28
N TYR A 346 13.05 -6.11 3.13
CA TYR A 346 12.05 -5.18 3.65
C TYR A 346 12.23 -4.94 5.16
N THR A 347 11.93 -3.71 5.59
CA THR A 347 11.91 -3.30 7.00
C THR A 347 10.68 -2.42 7.23
N LYS A 348 9.67 -2.99 7.89
CA LYS A 348 8.42 -2.30 8.22
C LYS A 348 8.64 -1.22 9.28
N LYS A 349 7.99 -0.06 9.15
CA LYS A 349 7.95 0.91 10.27
C LYS A 349 7.22 0.31 11.47
N GLY A 350 7.57 0.77 12.67
CA GLY A 350 6.87 0.33 13.89
C GLY A 350 5.44 0.87 14.01
N GLY A 351 4.72 0.41 15.03
CA GLY A 351 3.35 0.84 15.31
C GLY A 351 2.33 0.28 14.31
N HIS A 352 1.17 0.94 14.18
CA HIS A 352 0.10 0.55 13.26
C HIS A 352 0.29 1.06 11.82
N ARG A 353 1.54 1.24 11.37
CA ARG A 353 1.85 1.59 9.97
C ARG A 353 2.00 0.31 9.17
N TYR A 354 1.44 0.30 7.96
CA TYR A 354 1.49 -0.84 7.04
C TYR A 354 2.54 -0.69 5.94
N GLU A 355 3.43 0.32 6.06
CA GLU A 355 4.53 0.59 5.14
C GLU A 355 5.90 0.64 5.83
N GLY A 356 6.95 0.63 5.02
CA GLY A 356 8.34 0.59 5.44
C GLY A 356 9.31 1.02 4.36
N VAL A 357 10.56 0.57 4.52
CA VAL A 357 11.64 0.77 3.55
C VAL A 357 12.06 -0.58 2.97
N ALA A 358 12.51 -0.57 1.72
CA ALA A 358 13.05 -1.76 1.06
C ALA A 358 14.38 -1.45 0.36
N THR A 359 15.30 -2.40 0.38
CA THR A 359 16.56 -2.31 -0.38
C THR A 359 16.70 -3.55 -1.24
N PHE A 360 16.87 -3.35 -2.54
CA PHE A 360 17.19 -4.40 -3.50
C PHE A 360 18.60 -4.21 -4.04
N PHE A 361 19.26 -5.31 -4.35
CA PHE A 361 20.57 -5.30 -5.00
C PHE A 361 20.68 -6.42 -6.03
N ARG A 362 21.47 -6.19 -7.08
CA ARG A 362 21.67 -7.19 -8.14
C ARG A 362 22.53 -8.35 -7.64
N SER A 363 21.97 -9.56 -7.65
CA SER A 363 22.63 -10.77 -7.11
C SER A 363 23.86 -11.18 -7.91
N SER A 364 23.92 -10.84 -9.20
CA SER A 364 25.10 -11.08 -10.04
C SER A 364 26.28 -10.14 -9.73
N LYS A 365 26.07 -9.07 -8.95
CA LYS A 365 27.11 -8.09 -8.62
C LYS A 365 27.46 -8.07 -7.14
N PHE A 366 26.49 -8.31 -6.27
CA PHE A 366 26.68 -8.22 -4.83
C PHE A 366 26.17 -9.46 -4.09
N LYS A 367 26.89 -9.83 -3.04
CA LYS A 367 26.43 -10.75 -2.00
C LYS A 367 26.10 -9.95 -0.74
N CYS A 368 24.97 -10.24 -0.12
CA CYS A 368 24.68 -9.67 1.20
C CYS A 368 25.47 -10.41 2.27
N LYS A 369 26.29 -9.68 3.04
CA LYS A 369 26.98 -10.22 4.21
C LYS A 369 26.09 -10.14 5.44
N ARG A 370 25.44 -8.99 5.66
CA ARG A 370 24.61 -8.72 6.83
C ARG A 370 23.51 -7.70 6.53
N LYS A 371 22.39 -7.85 7.23
CA LYS A 371 21.29 -6.89 7.29
C LYS A 371 21.08 -6.45 8.74
N TYR A 372 20.77 -5.18 8.94
CA TYR A 372 20.36 -4.63 10.24
C TYR A 372 19.02 -3.90 10.10
N ASP A 373 18.04 -4.33 10.88
CA ASP A 373 16.72 -3.71 10.98
C ASP A 373 16.65 -2.89 12.28
N VAL A 374 16.59 -1.57 12.15
CA VAL A 374 16.75 -0.67 13.29
C VAL A 374 15.51 0.18 13.45
N LEU A 375 14.87 0.10 14.62
CA LEU A 375 13.82 1.05 15.00
C LEU A 375 14.46 2.16 15.86
N LEU A 376 14.41 3.41 15.37
CA LEU A 376 15.21 4.51 15.93
C LEU A 376 14.86 4.80 17.40
N ASN A 377 13.57 4.71 17.76
CA ASN A 377 13.12 4.94 19.14
C ASN A 377 13.49 3.81 20.13
N ARG A 378 13.93 2.66 19.62
CA ARG A 378 14.44 1.55 20.45
C ARG A 378 15.95 1.61 20.53
N ILE A 379 16.62 1.72 19.38
CA ILE A 379 18.09 1.65 19.33
C ILE A 379 18.73 2.78 20.10
N ILE A 380 18.11 3.98 20.16
CA ILE A 380 18.65 5.11 20.91
C ILE A 380 18.99 4.73 22.36
N LYS A 381 18.26 3.77 22.97
CA LYS A 381 18.47 3.30 24.34
C LYS A 381 19.79 2.56 24.57
N GLU A 382 20.50 2.17 23.51
CA GLU A 382 21.81 1.52 23.58
C GLU A 382 22.88 2.52 24.01
N LYS A 383 23.05 2.66 25.33
CA LYS A 383 23.96 3.66 25.93
C LYS A 383 25.38 3.60 25.37
N HIS A 384 25.91 2.41 25.11
CA HIS A 384 27.27 2.23 24.58
C HIS A 384 27.49 2.85 23.18
N ILE A 385 26.42 3.16 22.43
CA ILE A 385 26.47 3.85 21.13
C ILE A 385 26.12 5.33 21.29
N TYR A 386 25.12 5.65 22.11
CA TYR A 386 24.49 6.97 22.15
C TYR A 386 24.74 7.76 23.44
N GLU A 387 25.71 7.40 24.28
CA GLU A 387 26.01 8.09 25.54
C GLU A 387 26.20 9.61 25.35
N ASP A 388 27.03 10.01 24.39
CA ASP A 388 27.27 11.43 24.06
C ASP A 388 25.98 12.13 23.58
N LEU A 389 25.19 11.46 22.74
CA LEU A 389 23.92 11.99 22.26
C LEU A 389 22.93 12.16 23.42
N TYR A 390 22.83 11.17 24.32
CA TYR A 390 21.97 11.23 25.49
C TYR A 390 22.36 12.36 26.43
N ALA A 391 23.66 12.52 26.74
CA ALA A 391 24.15 13.61 27.57
C ALA A 391 23.75 14.98 27.02
N LYS A 392 23.73 15.13 25.68
CA LYS A 392 23.36 16.37 24.99
C LYS A 392 21.85 16.65 24.97
N ILE A 393 21.00 15.63 25.07
CA ILE A 393 19.53 15.77 24.95
C ILE A 393 18.78 15.56 26.28
N ALA A 394 19.42 15.04 27.33
CA ALA A 394 18.79 14.71 28.61
C ALA A 394 18.08 15.90 29.30
N GLY A 395 18.46 17.15 28.98
CA GLY A 395 17.80 18.36 29.47
C GLY A 395 16.59 18.83 28.63
N ASN A 396 16.31 18.24 27.46
CA ASN A 396 15.29 18.68 26.52
C ASN A 396 14.17 17.62 26.35
N CYS A 397 13.41 17.41 27.42
CA CYS A 397 12.47 16.29 27.57
C CYS A 397 11.33 16.25 26.52
N LYS A 398 10.89 17.41 26.00
CA LYS A 398 9.81 17.47 24.99
C LYS A 398 10.21 16.85 23.66
N ASP A 399 11.41 17.18 23.17
CA ASP A 399 11.90 16.70 21.87
C ASP A 399 12.25 15.21 21.93
N LEU A 400 12.80 14.76 23.07
CA LEU A 400 13.06 13.34 23.33
C LEU A 400 11.77 12.51 23.38
N ASN A 401 10.74 12.96 24.09
CA ASN A 401 9.45 12.25 24.12
C ASN A 401 8.81 12.18 22.72
N LYS A 402 8.88 13.28 21.95
CA LYS A 402 8.40 13.29 20.57
C LYS A 402 9.17 12.32 19.69
N LEU A 403 10.50 12.27 19.78
CA LEU A 403 11.35 11.32 19.08
C LEU A 403 11.01 9.86 19.46
N LEU A 404 10.87 9.57 20.75
CA LEU A 404 10.60 8.23 21.26
C LEU A 404 9.21 7.71 20.84
N SER A 405 8.24 8.61 20.60
CA SER A 405 6.94 8.24 20.04
C SER A 405 6.95 7.99 18.52
N GLN A 406 8.05 8.31 17.81
CA GLN A 406 8.14 8.06 16.37
C GLN A 406 8.62 6.63 16.07
N HIS A 407 7.98 6.01 15.07
CA HIS A 407 8.26 4.65 14.65
C HIS A 407 9.14 4.56 13.39
N THR A 408 10.02 5.54 13.20
CA THR A 408 10.97 5.58 12.08
C THR A 408 11.98 4.44 12.16
N VAL A 409 12.31 3.89 10.99
CA VAL A 409 13.29 2.81 10.84
C VAL A 409 14.49 3.25 10.02
N LEU A 410 15.62 2.59 10.28
CA LEU A 410 16.80 2.57 9.42
C LEU A 410 17.05 1.12 9.02
N GLN A 411 17.15 0.88 7.71
CA GLN A 411 17.58 -0.40 7.17
C GLN A 411 19.04 -0.25 6.73
N LEU A 412 19.91 -1.15 7.19
CA LEU A 412 21.29 -1.26 6.71
C LEU A 412 21.51 -2.61 6.04
N VAL A 413 22.17 -2.63 4.89
CA VAL A 413 22.58 -3.83 4.17
C VAL A 413 24.06 -3.70 3.81
N SER A 414 24.90 -4.59 4.35
CA SER A 414 26.32 -4.70 3.97
C SER A 414 26.43 -5.65 2.78
N LEU A 415 26.96 -5.10 1.69
CA LEU A 415 27.10 -5.76 0.39
C LEU A 415 28.58 -5.92 0.05
N GLU A 416 28.97 -7.11 -0.37
CA GLU A 416 30.30 -7.41 -0.89
C GLU A 416 30.19 -7.63 -2.41
N PRO A 417 30.96 -6.90 -3.25
CA PRO A 417 30.99 -7.17 -4.68
C PRO A 417 31.51 -8.58 -4.95
N VAL A 418 30.85 -9.30 -5.86
CA VAL A 418 31.19 -10.70 -6.19
C VAL A 418 32.63 -10.84 -6.70
N ASP A 419 33.09 -9.86 -7.49
CA ASP A 419 34.41 -9.89 -8.15
C ASP A 419 35.52 -9.18 -7.35
N GLN A 420 35.19 -8.54 -6.21
CA GLN A 420 36.14 -7.76 -5.41
C GLN A 420 36.02 -8.17 -3.93
N SER A 421 36.51 -9.39 -3.65
CA SER A 421 36.55 -9.93 -2.29
C SER A 421 37.31 -9.00 -1.34
N GLY A 422 36.69 -8.64 -0.21
CA GLY A 422 37.28 -7.74 0.79
C GLY A 422 36.89 -6.26 0.65
N SER A 423 36.27 -5.83 -0.44
CA SER A 423 35.62 -4.51 -0.53
C SER A 423 34.15 -4.62 -0.08
N GLU A 424 33.67 -3.70 0.76
CA GLU A 424 32.28 -3.71 1.23
C GLU A 424 31.59 -2.37 0.97
N VAL A 425 30.31 -2.39 0.63
CA VAL A 425 29.44 -1.22 0.55
C VAL A 425 28.35 -1.37 1.59
N LEU A 426 28.25 -0.41 2.51
CA LEU A 426 27.19 -0.35 3.50
C LEU A 426 26.08 0.56 2.97
N VAL A 427 24.97 -0.04 2.57
CA VAL A 427 23.79 0.66 2.05
C VAL A 427 22.81 0.90 3.18
N ALA A 428 22.52 2.17 3.44
CA ALA A 428 21.55 2.66 4.41
C ALA A 428 20.32 3.21 3.70
N ASN A 429 19.13 2.90 4.23
CA ASN A 429 17.86 3.40 3.73
C ASN A 429 16.93 3.81 4.89
N THR A 430 16.36 5.01 4.82
CA THR A 430 15.41 5.52 5.84
C THR A 430 14.30 6.37 5.22
N HIS A 431 13.26 6.62 6.04
CA HIS A 431 12.24 7.62 5.76
C HIS A 431 11.95 8.37 7.07
N LEU A 432 12.51 9.58 7.18
CA LEU A 432 12.46 10.39 8.39
C LEU A 432 11.07 11.00 8.66
N TYR A 433 10.88 11.51 9.88
CA TYR A 433 9.59 12.05 10.31
C TYR A 433 9.10 13.25 9.46
N SER A 434 7.89 13.11 8.91
CA SER A 434 7.33 14.03 7.90
C SER A 434 6.72 15.33 8.42
N ASN A 435 6.51 15.47 9.73
CA ASN A 435 5.89 16.71 10.26
C ASN A 435 6.84 17.91 10.08
N LYS A 436 6.45 18.83 9.20
CA LYS A 436 7.25 20.01 8.82
C LYS A 436 7.65 20.87 10.04
N ASP A 437 6.81 20.93 11.07
CA ASP A 437 7.02 21.71 12.30
C ASP A 437 7.98 21.05 13.31
N SER A 438 8.70 19.98 12.91
CA SER A 438 9.64 19.28 13.81
C SER A 438 11.00 18.97 13.19
N PRO A 439 11.73 20.00 12.73
CA PRO A 439 13.09 19.83 12.22
C PRO A 439 14.06 19.25 13.26
N GLU A 440 13.85 19.53 14.55
CA GLU A 440 14.65 18.98 15.65
C GLU A 440 14.53 17.46 15.75
N VAL A 441 13.33 16.90 15.54
CA VAL A 441 13.13 15.44 15.55
C VAL A 441 13.88 14.80 14.38
N ARG A 442 13.83 15.39 13.19
CA ARG A 442 14.56 14.89 12.01
C ARG A 442 16.07 14.94 12.21
N LEU A 443 16.59 16.03 12.80
CA LEU A 443 18.01 16.14 13.13
C LEU A 443 18.44 15.05 14.12
N LEU A 444 17.68 14.81 15.18
CA LEU A 444 17.98 13.75 16.15
C LEU A 444 17.90 12.35 15.52
N GLN A 445 16.88 12.08 14.70
CA GLN A 445 16.79 10.82 13.95
C GLN A 445 18.00 10.61 13.04
N THR A 446 18.43 11.67 12.35
CA THR A 446 19.60 11.64 11.48
C THR A 446 20.88 11.38 12.27
N ALA A 447 21.06 12.02 13.42
CA ALA A 447 22.18 11.77 14.33
C ALA A 447 22.22 10.29 14.76
N ILE A 448 21.08 9.73 15.18
CA ILE A 448 20.97 8.31 15.52
C ILE A 448 21.39 7.43 14.34
N CYS A 449 20.91 7.72 13.14
CA CYS A 449 21.30 6.98 11.94
C CYS A 449 22.81 7.04 11.69
N THR A 450 23.42 8.23 11.70
CA THR A 450 24.86 8.40 11.45
C THR A 450 25.72 7.69 12.51
N TYR A 451 25.34 7.79 13.79
CA TYR A 451 26.07 7.14 14.89
C TYR A 451 25.97 5.61 14.77
N PHE A 452 24.81 5.08 14.38
CA PHE A 452 24.67 3.65 14.15
C PHE A 452 25.48 3.16 12.94
N ILE A 453 25.48 3.91 11.84
CA ILE A 453 26.29 3.60 10.65
C ILE A 453 27.77 3.56 11.03
N GLU A 454 28.28 4.57 11.74
CA GLU A 454 29.66 4.61 12.24
C GLU A 454 29.98 3.45 13.18
N HIS A 455 29.06 3.13 14.08
CA HIS A 455 29.19 2.00 14.97
C HIS A 455 29.37 0.71 14.17
N VAL A 456 28.49 0.43 13.19
CA VAL A 456 28.58 -0.75 12.32
C VAL A 456 29.90 -0.78 11.55
N VAL A 457 30.32 0.36 10.98
CA VAL A 457 31.61 0.46 10.27
C VAL A 457 32.78 0.09 11.18
N LYS A 458 32.78 0.59 12.42
CA LYS A 458 33.83 0.33 13.42
C LYS A 458 33.82 -1.12 13.91
N ILE A 459 32.69 -1.65 14.37
CA ILE A 459 32.64 -2.99 14.99
C ILE A 459 32.86 -4.12 14.00
N LYS A 460 32.58 -3.89 12.72
CA LYS A 460 32.83 -4.88 11.67
C LYS A 460 34.21 -4.76 11.04
N ASN A 461 35.00 -3.78 11.49
CA ASN A 461 36.32 -3.48 10.95
C ASN A 461 36.30 -3.25 9.43
N ILE A 462 35.26 -2.56 8.94
CA ILE A 462 35.08 -2.25 7.52
C ILE A 462 35.44 -0.78 7.25
N GLN A 463 36.53 -0.29 7.84
CA GLN A 463 36.91 1.14 7.77
C GLN A 463 37.20 1.66 6.34
N GLY A 464 37.39 0.76 5.37
CA GLY A 464 37.49 1.08 3.95
C GLY A 464 36.20 0.86 3.16
N ALA A 465 35.06 0.59 3.81
CA ALA A 465 33.78 0.39 3.14
C ALA A 465 33.17 1.70 2.65
N GLY A 466 32.64 1.68 1.43
CA GLY A 466 31.84 2.79 0.91
C GLY A 466 30.49 2.83 1.64
N VAL A 467 30.09 4.00 2.15
CA VAL A 467 28.75 4.21 2.72
C VAL A 467 27.87 4.85 1.66
N ILE A 468 26.67 4.32 1.47
CA ILE A 468 25.62 4.91 0.65
C ILE A 468 24.40 5.06 1.55
N PHE A 469 23.92 6.28 1.76
CA PHE A 469 22.77 6.57 2.61
C PHE A 469 21.66 7.24 1.82
N CYS A 470 20.74 6.40 1.37
CA CYS A 470 19.53 6.77 0.64
C CYS A 470 18.37 7.08 1.60
N GLY A 471 17.43 7.89 1.14
CA GLY A 471 16.16 8.05 1.86
C GLY A 471 15.35 9.26 1.45
N ASP A 472 14.12 9.28 1.95
CA ASP A 472 13.32 10.49 2.11
C ASP A 472 13.64 11.09 3.49
N PHE A 473 14.38 12.18 3.49
CA PHE A 473 14.82 12.85 4.70
C PHE A 473 13.80 13.87 5.20
N ASN A 474 12.71 14.13 4.46
CA ASN A 474 11.72 15.16 4.77
C ASN A 474 12.37 16.52 5.13
N SER A 475 13.50 16.83 4.48
CA SER A 475 14.39 17.93 4.86
C SER A 475 14.92 18.65 3.62
N LEU A 476 14.70 19.96 3.54
CA LEU A 476 15.20 20.81 2.44
C LEU A 476 16.74 21.01 2.52
N PRO A 477 17.39 21.44 1.42
CA PRO A 477 18.83 21.67 1.39
C PRO A 477 19.35 22.74 2.38
N ASP A 478 18.49 23.69 2.78
CA ASP A 478 18.83 24.71 3.79
C ASP A 478 18.54 24.26 5.23
N SER A 479 18.09 23.02 5.40
CA SER A 479 17.68 22.50 6.71
C SER A 479 18.89 22.15 7.59
N PRO A 480 18.70 22.19 8.92
CA PRO A 480 19.73 21.73 9.84
C PRO A 480 20.09 20.25 9.68
N THR A 481 19.14 19.41 9.28
CA THR A 481 19.37 18.00 8.98
C THR A 481 20.31 17.81 7.80
N TYR A 482 20.08 18.55 6.70
CA TYR A 482 20.96 18.50 5.53
C TYR A 482 22.36 19.04 5.88
N ASN A 483 22.43 20.19 6.55
CA ASN A 483 23.71 20.77 6.97
C ASN A 483 24.50 19.81 7.86
N PHE A 484 23.84 19.14 8.81
CA PHE A 484 24.48 18.14 9.67
C PHE A 484 25.12 17.02 8.87
N LEU A 485 24.41 16.45 7.89
CA LEU A 485 24.92 15.38 7.03
C LEU A 485 26.11 15.82 6.16
N MET A 486 26.08 17.06 5.68
CA MET A 486 27.16 17.63 4.85
C MET A 486 28.38 18.09 5.65
N SER A 487 28.22 18.37 6.94
CA SER A 487 29.25 19.01 7.77
C SER A 487 30.18 17.99 8.43
N SER A 488 30.87 17.15 7.63
CA SER A 488 31.78 16.13 8.17
C SER A 488 32.77 16.75 9.16
N LYS A 489 32.81 16.25 10.40
CA LYS A 489 33.69 16.72 11.49
C LYS A 489 33.45 18.17 11.98
N GLN A 490 32.44 18.88 11.46
CA GLN A 490 32.05 20.20 11.95
C GLN A 490 30.89 20.11 12.95
N GLU A 491 30.93 20.98 13.96
CA GLU A 491 29.96 21.01 15.05
C GLU A 491 28.66 21.71 14.64
N CYS A 492 27.54 20.99 14.64
CA CYS A 492 26.21 21.53 14.40
C CYS A 492 25.51 21.90 15.72
N ASN A 493 25.29 23.21 15.96
CA ASN A 493 24.68 23.71 17.20
C ASN A 493 23.15 23.46 17.25
N ILE A 494 22.71 22.63 18.21
CA ILE A 494 21.29 22.27 18.41
C ILE A 494 20.43 23.48 18.85
N ASN A 495 20.99 24.39 19.66
CA ASN A 495 20.22 25.45 20.31
C ASN A 495 19.85 26.60 19.36
N GLY A 496 20.70 26.90 18.37
CA GLY A 496 20.39 27.89 17.33
C GLY A 496 19.22 27.46 16.44
N ILE A 497 19.08 26.15 16.22
CA ILE A 497 18.06 25.55 15.36
C ILE A 497 16.67 25.61 16.01
N ILE A 498 16.58 25.30 17.30
CA ILE A 498 15.34 25.35 18.10
C ILE A 498 14.80 26.80 18.22
N LEU A 499 15.69 27.79 18.29
CA LEU A 499 15.30 29.21 18.34
C LEU A 499 14.80 29.72 16.99
N ILE A 500 15.43 29.33 15.88
CA ILE A 500 15.04 29.73 14.52
C ILE A 500 13.71 29.07 14.11
N SER A 501 13.47 27.80 14.45
CA SER A 501 12.21 27.10 14.14
C SER A 501 11.02 27.74 14.85
N LYS A 502 11.16 28.05 16.15
CA LYS A 502 10.14 28.77 16.95
C LYS A 502 9.84 30.17 16.41
N GLN A 503 10.83 30.87 15.85
CA GLN A 503 10.64 32.19 15.23
C GLN A 503 10.00 32.11 13.83
N LYS A 504 10.35 31.11 13.00
CA LYS A 504 9.73 30.91 11.67
C LYS A 504 8.26 30.47 11.78
N SER A 505 7.89 29.56 12.69
CA SER A 505 6.48 29.18 12.90
C SER A 505 5.64 30.32 13.48
N ARG A 506 6.23 31.22 14.30
CA ARG A 506 5.58 32.46 14.74
C ARG A 506 5.38 33.46 13.59
N LYS A 507 6.36 33.63 12.69
CA LYS A 507 6.24 34.50 11.51
C LYS A 507 5.26 33.96 10.46
N MET A 508 5.14 32.64 10.29
CA MET A 508 4.12 32.05 9.40
C MET A 508 2.71 32.16 9.98
N LYS A 509 2.53 31.99 11.30
CA LYS A 509 1.26 32.30 11.99
C LYS A 509 0.86 33.78 11.92
N LEU A 510 1.83 34.70 11.88
CA LEU A 510 1.55 36.13 11.70
C LEU A 510 1.20 36.49 10.24
N LYS A 511 1.70 35.74 9.25
CA LYS A 511 1.38 35.94 7.83
C LYS A 511 0.07 35.30 7.38
N SER A 512 -0.48 34.34 8.13
CA SER A 512 -1.79 33.73 7.84
C SER A 512 -2.99 34.57 8.32
N VAL A 513 -2.76 35.79 8.84
CA VAL A 513 -3.80 36.78 9.15
C VAL A 513 -3.65 37.96 8.19
N VAL A 514 -3.78 37.71 6.89
CA VAL A 514 -4.11 38.74 5.89
C VAL A 514 -5.21 38.14 5.02
N SER A 515 -6.39 38.71 5.11
CA SER A 515 -7.60 38.32 4.40
C SER A 515 -7.39 38.36 2.88
N LEU A 516 -7.66 37.25 2.20
CA LEU A 516 -7.93 37.22 0.77
C LEU A 516 -9.26 37.94 0.51
N GLN A 517 -9.20 39.16 -0.03
CA GLN A 517 -10.34 39.78 -0.69
C GLN A 517 -10.53 39.11 -2.06
N ASN A 518 -11.76 38.65 -2.31
CA ASN A 518 -12.19 38.02 -3.57
C ASN A 518 -12.02 38.97 -4.77
N PRO A 519 -11.54 38.51 -5.94
CA PRO A 519 -11.72 39.25 -7.17
C PRO A 519 -13.14 39.01 -7.72
N THR A 520 -13.84 40.11 -8.00
CA THR A 520 -15.13 40.17 -8.69
C THR A 520 -15.12 39.52 -10.09
N PRO A 521 -16.20 38.86 -10.51
CA PRO A 521 -16.31 38.23 -11.83
C PRO A 521 -16.63 39.25 -12.93
N VAL A 522 -15.91 39.16 -14.05
CA VAL A 522 -16.22 39.88 -15.30
C VAL A 522 -17.33 39.13 -16.05
N ARG A 523 -18.43 39.84 -16.36
CA ARG A 523 -19.53 39.38 -17.22
C ARG A 523 -19.12 39.37 -18.70
N GLY A 524 -19.55 38.33 -19.42
CA GLY A 524 -20.07 38.49 -20.78
C GLY A 524 -19.58 37.50 -21.85
N CYS A 525 -20.30 36.39 -22.04
CA CYS A 525 -21.10 36.14 -23.25
C CYS A 525 -21.87 34.82 -23.12
N ASN A 526 -23.19 34.93 -23.29
CA ASN A 526 -24.16 33.85 -23.33
C ASN A 526 -24.02 33.02 -24.60
N LEU A 527 -24.18 31.70 -24.49
CA LEU A 527 -25.12 30.93 -25.31
C LEU A 527 -25.71 29.84 -24.41
N GLN A 528 -27.03 29.91 -24.23
CA GLN A 528 -27.85 28.98 -23.46
C GLN A 528 -28.12 27.72 -24.28
N GLU A 529 -28.14 26.57 -23.61
CA GLU A 529 -29.22 25.59 -23.80
C GLU A 529 -29.54 24.93 -22.45
N GLN A 530 -30.82 24.99 -22.10
CA GLN A 530 -31.38 24.69 -20.78
C GLN A 530 -31.84 23.23 -20.71
N VAL A 531 -31.48 22.50 -19.65
CA VAL A 531 -32.31 21.43 -19.10
C VAL A 531 -32.26 21.50 -17.57
N THR A 532 -33.39 21.81 -16.95
CA THR A 532 -33.60 21.88 -15.50
C THR A 532 -33.94 20.51 -14.90
N PRO A 533 -33.52 20.22 -13.66
CA PRO A 533 -34.28 19.40 -12.72
C PRO A 533 -34.70 20.19 -11.44
N PRO A 534 -35.72 19.73 -10.71
CA PRO A 534 -36.48 20.52 -9.73
C PRO A 534 -35.82 20.60 -8.33
N PRO A 535 -36.29 21.50 -7.43
CA PRO A 535 -35.73 21.68 -6.09
C PRO A 535 -36.40 20.76 -5.04
N PHE A 536 -35.96 20.89 -3.77
CA PHE A 536 -36.42 20.28 -2.49
C PHE A 536 -35.48 19.18 -1.95
N ARG A 537 -35.10 19.12 -0.66
CA ARG A 537 -35.26 19.91 0.58
C ARG A 537 -34.22 19.36 1.58
N PRO A 538 -33.64 20.14 2.52
CA PRO A 538 -32.72 19.58 3.52
C PRO A 538 -33.50 18.88 4.65
N GLN A 539 -33.13 17.65 4.98
CA GLN A 539 -33.57 16.96 6.19
C GLN A 539 -32.40 16.83 7.18
N SER A 540 -32.62 17.45 8.34
CA SER A 540 -31.90 17.30 9.60
C SER A 540 -32.17 15.94 10.24
N HIS A 541 -31.15 15.24 10.76
CA HIS A 541 -31.20 14.32 11.91
C HIS A 541 -29.75 14.05 12.34
N SER A 542 -29.26 14.72 13.40
CA SER A 542 -29.25 14.29 14.82
C SER A 542 -28.37 13.05 15.09
N MET A 543 -27.24 13.30 15.75
CA MET A 543 -26.38 12.29 16.38
C MET A 543 -27.04 11.75 17.64
N GLU A 544 -27.04 10.42 17.80
CA GLU A 544 -27.23 9.76 19.08
C GLU A 544 -26.07 8.79 19.31
N ALA A 545 -25.33 9.05 20.39
CA ALA A 545 -24.45 8.11 21.06
C ALA A 545 -25.24 7.49 22.22
N LEU A 546 -25.07 6.18 22.47
CA LEU A 546 -25.32 5.60 23.79
C LEU A 546 -24.62 4.24 23.94
N GLU A 547 -24.36 3.95 25.20
CA GLU A 547 -23.32 3.14 25.82
C GLU A 547 -23.81 1.75 26.30
N VAL A 548 -22.88 0.79 26.38
CA VAL A 548 -22.59 -0.16 27.49
C VAL A 548 -23.57 -1.33 27.82
N PHE A 549 -23.07 -2.59 27.86
CA PHE A 549 -22.87 -3.41 29.09
C PHE A 549 -22.17 -4.79 28.85
N HIS A 550 -21.52 -5.24 29.94
CA HIS A 550 -20.53 -6.31 30.20
C HIS A 550 -20.98 -7.80 30.12
N ASN A 551 -20.01 -8.75 30.00
CA ASN A 551 -19.66 -9.72 31.06
C ASN A 551 -18.45 -10.66 30.77
N LEU A 552 -17.72 -10.96 31.87
CA LEU A 552 -16.41 -11.60 32.21
C LEU A 552 -16.30 -13.14 31.97
N PRO A 553 -15.23 -13.92 32.38
CA PRO A 553 -14.09 -13.69 33.32
C PRO A 553 -12.67 -14.21 32.88
N SER A 554 -11.53 -13.65 33.34
CA SER A 554 -10.66 -13.82 34.54
C SER A 554 -9.62 -14.96 34.49
N ASP A 555 -8.37 -14.61 34.86
CA ASP A 555 -7.37 -15.34 35.71
C ASP A 555 -6.04 -14.54 35.65
N THR A 556 -5.77 -13.63 36.61
CA THR A 556 -4.83 -13.73 37.78
C THR A 556 -3.38 -14.03 37.39
N GLU A 557 -2.32 -13.30 37.79
CA GLU A 557 -1.96 -12.91 39.17
C GLU A 557 -0.69 -11.98 39.17
N PHE A 558 -0.42 -11.31 40.32
CA PHE A 558 0.81 -10.56 40.76
C PHE A 558 0.88 -9.01 40.74
N ASP A 559 0.26 -8.43 41.77
CA ASP A 559 0.83 -7.73 42.96
C ASP A 559 1.59 -6.37 42.89
N GLU A 560 1.26 -5.59 43.92
CA GLU A 560 1.40 -4.17 44.28
C GLU A 560 2.86 -3.66 44.43
N SER A 561 3.19 -2.36 44.43
CA SER A 561 2.64 -1.32 45.31
C SER A 561 3.31 0.04 45.02
N SER A 562 2.59 1.10 45.42
CA SER A 562 3.08 2.35 46.03
C SER A 562 2.65 3.68 45.36
N LEU A 563 1.75 4.34 46.12
CA LEU A 563 1.65 5.78 46.42
C LEU A 563 0.77 6.70 45.53
N SER A 564 -0.46 6.85 46.02
CA SER A 564 -1.32 8.05 46.02
C SER A 564 -0.61 9.29 46.60
N GLU A 565 -0.83 10.49 46.07
CA GLU A 565 -1.73 11.57 46.57
C GLU A 565 -1.30 12.85 45.80
N ALA A 566 -2.08 13.89 45.48
CA ALA A 566 -3.47 14.25 45.66
C ALA A 566 -3.74 15.58 44.90
N VAL A 567 -5.03 16.00 44.88
CA VAL A 567 -5.58 17.36 44.78
C VAL A 567 -5.88 17.98 43.39
N ASP A 568 -7.03 17.62 42.84
CA ASP A 568 -8.30 18.37 42.76
C ASP A 568 -8.39 19.93 42.66
N VAL A 569 -9.46 20.35 41.94
CA VAL A 569 -10.37 21.52 42.15
C VAL A 569 -10.24 22.82 41.30
N MET A 570 -11.25 22.92 40.41
CA MET A 570 -12.17 24.07 40.11
C MET A 570 -11.72 25.24 39.20
N THR A 571 -12.34 25.42 38.00
CA THR A 571 -13.59 26.18 37.65
C THR A 571 -13.56 27.65 38.08
N ALA A 572 -14.05 28.66 37.36
CA ALA A 572 -14.74 28.85 36.08
C ALA A 572 -14.94 30.38 35.90
N LYS A 573 -15.63 30.75 34.80
CA LYS A 573 -16.38 32.01 34.53
C LYS A 573 -15.57 33.19 33.96
N SER A 574 -16.08 34.04 33.08
CA SER A 574 -17.20 34.08 32.09
C SER A 574 -17.28 35.55 31.59
N SER A 575 -18.08 35.79 30.55
CA SER A 575 -18.61 37.08 30.03
C SER A 575 -17.66 37.86 29.09
N SER A 576 -17.94 38.12 27.81
CA SER A 576 -19.14 38.57 27.03
C SER A 576 -19.38 40.08 27.07
N SER A 577 -19.28 40.76 25.93
CA SER A 577 -20.38 41.50 25.28
C SER A 577 -19.87 42.44 24.17
N ALA A 578 -20.74 42.65 23.19
CA ALA A 578 -20.56 43.37 21.93
C ALA A 578 -21.25 44.75 21.97
N ASN A 579 -20.99 45.57 20.93
CA ASN A 579 -21.86 46.56 20.25
C ASN A 579 -20.93 47.52 19.46
N THR A 580 -20.91 47.63 18.12
CA THR A 580 -21.86 48.20 17.12
C THR A 580 -22.26 49.65 17.33
N ASP A 581 -21.95 50.49 16.33
CA ASP A 581 -22.72 51.61 15.69
C ASP A 581 -21.73 52.33 14.70
N ILE A 582 -21.94 52.45 13.36
CA ILE A 582 -22.89 53.28 12.56
C ILE A 582 -22.50 54.80 12.71
N ASP A 583 -22.19 55.65 11.70
CA ASP A 583 -22.77 55.96 10.36
C ASP A 583 -21.85 56.84 9.44
N GLU A 584 -22.18 56.85 8.13
CA GLU A 584 -22.22 57.89 7.04
C GLU A 584 -21.14 58.99 6.78
N GLU A 585 -20.67 59.12 5.51
CA GLU A 585 -21.10 60.16 4.52
C GLU A 585 -20.25 60.23 3.20
N LYS A 586 -20.97 60.21 2.06
CA LYS A 586 -20.92 61.03 0.81
C LYS A 586 -19.74 61.04 -0.20
N ASP A 587 -20.08 60.59 -1.42
CA ASP A 587 -20.04 61.23 -2.76
C ASP A 587 -18.91 62.23 -3.11
N ASP A 588 -18.19 62.03 -4.24
CA ASP A 588 -18.64 62.47 -5.58
C ASP A 588 -17.59 62.22 -6.71
N VAL A 589 -18.13 62.27 -7.93
CA VAL A 589 -17.74 61.94 -9.32
C VAL A 589 -16.36 62.42 -9.88
N SER A 590 -15.75 61.59 -10.75
CA SER A 590 -15.31 62.00 -12.13
C SER A 590 -14.66 60.87 -12.98
N VAL A 591 -15.05 60.84 -14.25
CA VAL A 591 -14.59 60.02 -15.41
C VAL A 591 -14.38 61.07 -16.55
N PRO A 592 -13.39 61.02 -17.49
CA PRO A 592 -13.28 59.94 -18.50
C PRO A 592 -11.94 59.65 -19.24
N GLY A 593 -11.74 58.37 -19.57
CA GLY A 593 -11.16 57.82 -20.83
C GLY A 593 -9.69 58.11 -21.22
N PRO A 594 -9.20 57.58 -22.37
CA PRO A 594 -9.23 56.20 -22.83
C PRO A 594 -7.84 55.63 -23.21
N SER A 595 -7.78 54.30 -23.37
CA SER A 595 -6.97 53.55 -24.38
C SER A 595 -5.54 53.04 -24.08
N ARG A 596 -5.30 51.87 -24.70
CA ARG A 596 -4.04 51.18 -25.09
C ARG A 596 -3.40 50.21 -24.09
N ILE A 597 -3.74 48.94 -24.32
CA ILE A 597 -2.97 47.75 -23.96
C ILE A 597 -1.67 47.74 -24.78
N SER A 598 -0.53 47.65 -24.09
CA SER A 598 0.76 47.26 -24.68
C SER A 598 1.43 46.19 -23.82
N LYS A 599 1.97 45.17 -24.51
CA LYS A 599 2.77 44.04 -24.03
C LYS A 599 3.74 44.41 -22.90
N VAL A 600 3.81 43.57 -21.87
CA VAL A 600 4.92 43.56 -20.91
C VAL A 600 5.63 42.20 -20.95
N THR A 601 6.86 42.23 -21.43
CA THR A 601 7.90 41.21 -21.25
C THR A 601 8.45 41.25 -19.83
N TRP A 602 8.51 40.11 -19.15
CA TRP A 602 9.17 40.01 -17.84
C TRP A 602 10.67 39.73 -18.00
N LYS A 603 11.49 40.75 -17.71
CA LYS A 603 12.89 40.57 -17.28
C LYS A 603 12.92 40.74 -15.77
N ASN A 604 13.33 39.71 -15.03
CA ASN A 604 13.76 39.87 -13.63
C ASN A 604 15.24 39.47 -13.50
N LYS A 605 16.10 40.49 -13.48
CA LYS A 605 17.40 40.46 -12.80
C LYS A 605 17.16 41.00 -11.39
N ALA A 606 17.39 40.19 -10.37
CA ALA A 606 17.62 40.67 -9.01
C ALA A 606 18.72 39.81 -8.37
N SER A 607 19.96 40.23 -8.58
CA SER A 607 21.12 39.81 -7.79
C SER A 607 21.07 40.52 -6.44
N VAL A 608 20.84 39.76 -5.35
CA VAL A 608 20.92 40.28 -3.98
C VAL A 608 22.35 40.09 -3.46
N LYS A 609 23.07 41.20 -3.28
CA LYS A 609 24.32 41.24 -2.50
C LYS A 609 23.97 41.27 -1.00
N ILE A 610 24.39 40.26 -0.25
CA ILE A 610 24.29 40.23 1.20
C ILE A 610 25.49 41.00 1.78
N ARG A 611 25.23 42.04 2.57
CA ARG A 611 26.26 42.73 3.39
C ARG A 611 26.48 41.94 4.67
N ASN A 612 27.74 41.65 5.00
CA ASN A 612 28.14 41.14 6.31
C ASN A 612 27.87 42.21 7.39
N ILE A 613 27.17 41.83 8.45
CA ILE A 613 27.06 42.62 9.68
C ILE A 613 27.72 41.77 10.79
N PRO A 614 28.75 42.27 11.50
CA PRO A 614 29.33 41.55 12.63
C PRO A 614 28.41 41.69 13.85
N PHE A 615 28.19 40.58 14.56
CA PHE A 615 27.34 40.54 15.75
C PHE A 615 28.23 40.52 17.00
N THR A 616 28.07 41.52 17.87
CA THR A 616 28.67 41.58 19.20
C THR A 616 27.81 40.84 20.22
N GLU A 617 28.41 39.91 20.96
CA GLU A 617 27.82 39.23 22.11
C GLU A 617 27.57 40.19 23.26
N GLN A 618 26.41 40.07 23.92
CA GLN A 618 26.26 40.16 25.38
C GLN A 618 24.82 39.86 25.81
N ASN A 619 24.59 38.70 26.42
CA ASN A 619 24.06 38.55 27.78
C ASN A 619 23.68 37.10 28.07
N SER A 620 24.32 36.58 29.10
CA SER A 620 24.34 35.19 29.59
C SER A 620 23.29 34.92 30.65
N VAL A 621 22.45 33.88 30.46
CA VAL A 621 21.95 32.98 31.54
C VAL A 621 21.62 31.61 30.93
N GLY A 622 22.36 30.55 31.31
CA GLY A 622 22.02 29.13 31.07
C GLY A 622 22.81 28.38 29.97
N ASN A 623 24.08 28.09 30.23
CA ASN A 623 25.06 27.42 29.34
C ASN A 623 24.90 25.88 29.28
N VAL A 624 24.61 25.31 28.10
CA VAL A 624 25.43 24.30 27.38
C VAL A 624 25.01 24.35 25.91
N GLY A 625 25.86 24.90 25.03
CA GLY A 625 25.73 24.74 23.59
C GLY A 625 26.08 23.31 23.20
N SER A 626 25.09 22.42 23.12
CA SER A 626 25.32 21.05 22.67
C SER A 626 25.41 21.02 21.15
N SER A 627 26.60 20.69 20.62
CA SER A 627 26.83 20.47 19.21
C SER A 627 26.76 18.98 18.85
N LEU A 628 26.10 18.64 17.74
CA LEU A 628 26.14 17.30 17.15
C LEU A 628 27.26 17.24 16.11
N LYS A 629 27.94 16.11 16.03
CA LYS A 629 28.98 15.86 15.02
C LYS A 629 28.99 14.40 14.61
N HIS A 630 29.35 14.14 13.37
CA HIS A 630 29.62 12.79 12.87
C HIS A 630 30.94 12.79 12.07
N ASN A 631 31.52 11.60 11.92
CA ASN A 631 32.78 11.32 11.26
C ASN A 631 32.63 10.86 9.81
N LEU A 632 31.42 10.51 9.35
CA LEU A 632 31.18 10.19 7.94
C LEU A 632 31.50 11.39 7.03
N CYS A 633 32.31 11.19 6.00
CA CYS A 633 32.59 12.19 4.95
C CYS A 633 31.51 12.09 3.87
N LEU A 634 30.33 12.68 4.09
CA LEU A 634 29.20 12.54 3.16
C LEU A 634 29.09 13.72 2.18
N ASP A 635 28.71 13.41 0.94
CA ASP A 635 28.27 14.38 -0.06
C ASP A 635 26.97 13.86 -0.73
N SER A 636 26.19 14.74 -1.37
CA SER A 636 24.94 14.38 -2.06
C SER A 636 25.21 14.01 -3.51
N ALA A 637 25.04 12.73 -3.87
CA ALA A 637 25.41 12.22 -5.18
C ALA A 637 24.64 12.86 -6.35
N CYS A 638 23.38 13.23 -6.12
CA CYS A 638 22.52 13.90 -7.10
C CYS A 638 22.48 15.43 -6.91
N GLY A 639 23.34 15.97 -6.05
CA GLY A 639 23.33 17.39 -5.68
C GLY A 639 22.05 17.79 -4.94
N VAL A 640 21.51 18.96 -5.30
CA VAL A 640 20.29 19.53 -4.72
C VAL A 640 19.31 19.89 -5.85
N PRO A 641 18.56 18.91 -6.39
CA PRO A 641 17.53 19.18 -7.38
C PRO A 641 16.56 20.28 -6.90
N GLU A 642 15.91 20.99 -7.83
CA GLU A 642 14.91 22.01 -7.47
C GLU A 642 13.79 21.40 -6.62
N TYR A 643 13.38 20.19 -6.97
CA TYR A 643 12.44 19.38 -6.22
C TYR A 643 12.67 17.90 -6.48
N THR A 644 12.29 17.09 -5.49
CA THR A 644 12.17 15.63 -5.61
C THR A 644 10.76 15.18 -5.26
N ASN A 645 10.00 16.01 -4.54
CA ASN A 645 8.55 15.89 -4.32
C ASN A 645 7.83 17.09 -4.98
N TYR A 646 6.75 16.83 -5.70
CA TYR A 646 5.96 17.87 -6.38
C TYR A 646 4.46 17.58 -6.28
N THR A 647 3.77 18.23 -5.35
CA THR A 647 2.32 18.16 -5.17
C THR A 647 1.69 19.55 -5.33
N GLY A 648 0.36 19.61 -5.38
CA GLY A 648 -0.37 20.89 -5.43
C GLY A 648 -0.17 21.79 -4.19
N ASP A 649 0.21 21.23 -3.05
CA ASP A 649 0.39 21.95 -1.77
C ASP A 649 1.86 22.10 -1.35
N PHE A 650 2.78 21.35 -1.93
CA PHE A 650 4.19 21.37 -1.57
C PHE A 650 5.11 20.99 -2.73
N ILE A 651 6.23 21.72 -2.85
CA ILE A 651 7.28 21.45 -3.81
C ILE A 651 8.61 21.58 -3.06
N GLY A 652 9.49 20.59 -3.17
CA GLY A 652 10.81 20.66 -2.54
C GLY A 652 11.68 19.44 -2.73
N CYS A 653 12.98 19.62 -2.50
CA CYS A 653 13.98 18.54 -2.46
C CYS A 653 14.00 17.91 -1.07
N LEU A 654 13.49 16.69 -0.97
CA LEU A 654 13.39 15.93 0.28
C LEU A 654 14.23 14.64 0.27
N ASP A 655 14.53 14.15 -0.93
CA ASP A 655 15.20 12.88 -1.17
C ASP A 655 16.67 13.11 -1.47
N TYR A 656 17.52 12.21 -0.97
CA TYR A 656 18.97 12.29 -1.20
C TYR A 656 19.58 10.90 -1.32
N ILE A 657 20.68 10.82 -2.06
CA ILE A 657 21.62 9.70 -2.03
C ILE A 657 22.93 10.27 -1.50
N PHE A 658 23.12 10.20 -0.18
CA PHE A 658 24.40 10.57 0.41
C PHE A 658 25.42 9.45 0.20
N TYR A 659 26.68 9.79 0.00
CA TYR A 659 27.73 8.79 -0.18
C TYR A 659 29.03 9.22 0.53
N SER A 660 29.83 8.25 0.96
CA SER A 660 31.17 8.49 1.52
C SER A 660 32.10 9.05 0.43
N SER A 661 32.24 10.37 0.38
CA SER A 661 32.93 11.10 -0.68
C SER A 661 34.45 10.99 -0.62
N ASP A 662 35.00 10.50 0.47
CA ASP A 662 36.40 10.14 0.63
C ASP A 662 36.75 8.78 -0.01
N ILE A 663 35.78 7.87 -0.11
CA ILE A 663 35.96 6.49 -0.58
C ILE A 663 35.37 6.28 -1.98
N LEU A 664 34.24 6.92 -2.27
CA LEU A 664 33.52 6.78 -3.53
C LEU A 664 33.55 8.11 -4.30
N LYS A 665 33.29 8.05 -5.61
CA LYS A 665 33.09 9.22 -6.48
C LYS A 665 31.84 9.03 -7.32
N VAL A 666 31.14 10.12 -7.61
CA VAL A 666 30.06 10.16 -8.61
C VAL A 666 30.69 10.21 -10.00
N THR A 667 30.19 9.37 -10.90
CA THR A 667 30.62 9.33 -12.31
C THR A 667 29.54 9.76 -13.27
N ASP A 668 28.28 9.59 -12.88
CA ASP A 668 27.13 9.99 -13.70
C ASP A 668 25.90 10.20 -12.81
N VAL A 669 24.97 11.06 -13.26
CA VAL A 669 23.69 11.33 -12.61
C VAL A 669 22.62 11.36 -13.69
N VAL A 670 21.57 10.55 -13.54
CA VAL A 670 20.44 10.57 -14.48
C VAL A 670 19.66 11.85 -14.25
N PRO A 671 19.41 12.66 -15.30
CA PRO A 671 18.74 13.94 -15.13
C PRO A 671 17.32 13.80 -14.58
N MET A 672 16.86 14.83 -13.89
CA MET A 672 15.46 14.97 -13.47
C MET A 672 14.56 15.09 -14.70
N PRO A 673 13.29 14.64 -14.62
CA PRO A 673 12.34 14.82 -15.72
C PRO A 673 12.16 16.30 -16.04
N LYS A 674 11.88 16.61 -17.32
CA LYS A 674 11.54 17.97 -17.74
C LYS A 674 10.35 18.47 -16.93
N HIS A 675 10.42 19.72 -16.48
CA HIS A 675 9.38 20.32 -15.65
C HIS A 675 7.99 20.25 -16.29
N GLU A 676 7.92 20.41 -17.62
CA GLU A 676 6.68 20.29 -18.40
C GLU A 676 5.96 18.95 -18.20
N HIS A 677 6.70 17.85 -18.06
CA HIS A 677 6.10 16.53 -17.80
C HIS A 677 5.56 16.41 -16.38
N VAL A 678 6.20 17.06 -15.41
CA VAL A 678 5.81 17.04 -13.99
C VAL A 678 4.50 17.80 -13.77
N ILE A 679 4.35 18.95 -14.45
CA ILE A 679 3.17 19.82 -14.29
C ILE A 679 2.06 19.54 -15.32
N ALA A 680 2.24 18.59 -16.23
CA ALA A 680 1.28 18.28 -17.29
C ALA A 680 -0.13 17.98 -16.76
N GLN A 681 -0.22 17.42 -15.55
CA GLN A 681 -1.48 17.16 -14.83
C GLN A 681 -1.50 17.86 -13.46
N VAL A 682 -1.02 19.12 -13.42
CA VAL A 682 -0.89 19.99 -12.23
C VAL A 682 0.23 19.58 -11.28
N GLY A 683 0.36 18.29 -10.94
CA GLY A 683 1.41 17.78 -10.08
C GLY A 683 1.46 16.26 -10.05
N LEU A 684 2.12 15.69 -9.03
CA LEU A 684 2.34 14.26 -8.87
C LEU A 684 1.58 13.69 -7.66
N PRO A 685 1.10 12.43 -7.69
CA PRO A 685 1.19 11.48 -8.79
C PRO A 685 0.28 11.87 -9.96
N SER A 686 0.55 11.29 -11.12
CA SER A 686 -0.19 11.54 -12.36
C SER A 686 -0.39 10.23 -13.13
N GLU A 687 -1.06 10.28 -14.27
CA GLU A 687 -1.19 9.09 -15.13
C GLU A 687 0.15 8.64 -15.74
N TYR A 688 1.19 9.46 -15.62
CA TYR A 688 2.52 9.21 -16.18
C TYR A 688 3.60 8.98 -15.11
N PHE A 689 3.31 9.29 -13.85
CA PHE A 689 4.23 9.16 -12.71
C PHE A 689 3.55 8.47 -11.52
N PRO A 690 4.13 7.37 -11.00
CA PRO A 690 3.47 6.51 -10.01
C PRO A 690 3.54 7.01 -8.56
N SER A 691 4.26 8.09 -8.29
CA SER A 691 4.50 8.65 -6.97
C SER A 691 4.43 10.16 -7.01
N ASP A 692 4.21 10.80 -5.86
CA ASP A 692 4.40 12.24 -5.67
C ASP A 692 5.88 12.65 -5.58
N HIS A 693 6.78 11.66 -5.51
CA HIS A 693 8.23 11.84 -5.61
C HIS A 693 8.77 11.45 -6.99
N ILE A 694 10.04 11.80 -7.23
CA ILE A 694 10.82 11.46 -8.41
C ILE A 694 12.04 10.63 -7.99
N ALA A 695 12.28 9.50 -8.65
CA ALA A 695 13.44 8.66 -8.38
C ALA A 695 14.76 9.41 -8.61
N LEU A 696 15.66 9.38 -7.62
CA LEU A 696 17.05 9.84 -7.76
C LEU A 696 17.94 8.69 -8.21
N ILE A 697 18.84 8.93 -9.16
CA ILE A 697 19.70 7.88 -9.73
C ILE A 697 21.08 8.45 -10.02
N CYS A 698 22.10 7.80 -9.48
CA CYS A 698 23.50 8.13 -9.73
C CYS A 698 24.34 6.86 -9.97
N THR A 699 25.46 7.03 -10.64
CA THR A 699 26.48 5.98 -10.80
C THR A 699 27.70 6.34 -9.97
N LEU A 700 28.02 5.49 -9.00
CA LEU A 700 29.19 5.64 -8.12
C LEU A 700 30.31 4.70 -8.54
N GLN A 701 31.56 5.06 -8.23
CA GLN A 701 32.74 4.20 -8.37
C GLN A 701 33.62 4.35 -7.14
N TRP A 702 34.39 3.31 -6.83
CA TRP A 702 35.49 3.42 -5.87
C TRP A 702 36.52 4.43 -6.35
N LYS A 703 37.03 5.26 -5.43
CA LYS A 703 38.23 6.05 -5.68
C LYS A 703 39.44 5.12 -5.74
N LYS A 704 40.35 5.41 -6.66
CA LYS A 704 41.61 4.67 -6.82
C LYS A 704 42.63 5.10 -5.78
#